data_AF-A0A1I0M598-F1
#
_entry.id   AF-A0A1I0M598-F1
#
_cell.length_a   1.000
_cell.length_b   1.000
_cell.length_c   1.000
_cell.angle_alpha   90.00
_cell.angle_beta   90.00
_cell.angle_gamma   90.00
#
_symmetry.space_group_name_H-M   'P 1'
#
loop_
_entity.id
_entity.type
_entity.pdbx_description
1 polymer ?
#
loop_
_entity_poly.entity_id
_entity_poly.type
_entity_poly.pdbx_seq_one_letter_code
_entity_poly.pdbx_strand_id
1 'polypeptide(L)'
;MKGKKSIMRRLIATCATVALTVSTMAFSVFADVAQRGSSDYIGFDISAYGFNVYGKNSSNSYLKTTFGGDFSDPSGDGYQAHGGGYSTFLTVDGSTVYTSDRTPGTPGSMTPTFRYGEDYSINDASVNITASINSSGKGVLLTYTITNNSDSDRTMSVGSCSDCQIASNDSALVRSYEDGLSMNDNNGNVFYLLPVSDEFTTLWSGYYGYRYSNLTTNEGSHSYTGDSGLVWSWSVNVPAHGTATRTCIISCGETQVLTRHTVNFDANGGEGSMDSRTFVDGVESILPANTFTREGYDFMGWSTSADSDEVAYANQGAIALTADTTLYAVWSLHRDPSSCTAPEGLSLTYNGAAQELVTPGSTSDGTMVYSLDENGEFTSAIPTGTASGTYTVYYMVQGNATHFDSSVASVEATISPLMVPVSIDGNRVAEISAEEAYAQPEAPTRYGYDFAGWYADSRYTTEYDFTQPVGINGAEIFTKWETVSYDFVGAPLASEDGLTFTVERNINEPSTYSHFTGVKVDGEELSSDNYVAISGSVILTLNADYMNSLSNGTHSLELMFDDADSATTTFTVGTAPAATTTTTTTETTPTATVLGVQRAPETTPSEETTTTEASKADAEATATPTPTTAPSNTVSTGEASNASRIVMGIILLAAGAVVASRYMVRTKEERK
;
A
#
# COMPACT_ATOMS: atom_id res chain seq x y z
N MET A 1 -8.92 18.04 19.47
CA MET A 1 -8.48 16.64 19.67
C MET A 1 -9.39 15.66 18.90
N LYS A 2 -9.32 15.58 17.55
CA LYS A 2 -10.19 14.67 16.77
C LYS A 2 -9.46 13.71 15.80
N GLY A 3 -8.22 14.01 15.39
CA GLY A 3 -7.51 13.23 14.36
C GLY A 3 -7.12 11.78 14.70
N LYS A 4 -7.13 11.35 15.98
CA LYS A 4 -6.68 10.00 16.37
C LYS A 4 -7.69 8.86 16.16
N LYS A 5 -8.95 9.14 15.79
CA LYS A 5 -9.97 8.09 15.55
C LYS A 5 -10.01 7.55 14.11
N SER A 6 -9.41 8.23 13.12
CA SER A 6 -9.39 7.78 11.72
C SER A 6 -8.46 6.58 11.50
N ILE A 7 -7.18 6.72 11.88
CA ILE A 7 -6.15 5.69 11.69
C ILE A 7 -6.52 4.36 12.37
N MET A 8 -7.18 4.42 13.54
CA MET A 8 -7.60 3.23 14.28
C MET A 8 -8.72 2.44 13.57
N ARG A 9 -9.51 3.08 12.69
CA ARG A 9 -10.51 2.38 11.85
C ARG A 9 -9.88 1.72 10.61
N ARG A 10 -8.86 2.33 9.99
CA ARG A 10 -8.11 1.66 8.90
C ARG A 10 -7.41 0.39 9.39
N LEU A 11 -6.93 0.38 10.64
CA LEU A 11 -6.37 -0.84 11.25
C LEU A 11 -7.42 -1.96 11.41
N ILE A 12 -8.63 -1.64 11.85
CA ILE A 12 -9.73 -2.61 12.00
C ILE A 12 -10.17 -3.16 10.64
N ALA A 13 -10.24 -2.33 9.59
CA ALA A 13 -10.55 -2.78 8.24
C ALA A 13 -9.52 -3.79 7.71
N THR A 14 -8.22 -3.53 7.86
CA THR A 14 -7.18 -4.50 7.48
C THR A 14 -7.20 -5.75 8.35
N CYS A 15 -7.50 -5.64 9.64
CA CYS A 15 -7.70 -6.81 10.51
C CYS A 15 -8.90 -7.66 10.06
N ALA A 16 -9.98 -7.07 9.54
CA ALA A 16 -11.10 -7.83 8.98
C ALA A 16 -10.70 -8.61 7.72
N THR A 17 -10.03 -7.98 6.75
CA THR A 17 -9.59 -8.67 5.51
C THR A 17 -8.54 -9.75 5.78
N VAL A 18 -7.65 -9.55 6.76
CA VAL A 18 -6.66 -10.57 7.16
C VAL A 18 -7.30 -11.68 8.00
N ALA A 19 -8.24 -11.38 8.89
CA ALA A 19 -9.02 -12.43 9.57
C ALA A 19 -9.78 -13.30 8.57
N LEU A 20 -10.41 -12.70 7.55
CA LEU A 20 -11.16 -13.41 6.51
C LEU A 20 -10.27 -14.16 5.49
N THR A 21 -8.94 -14.01 5.54
CA THR A 21 -7.99 -14.75 4.69
C THR A 21 -7.05 -15.69 5.46
N VAL A 22 -7.01 -15.60 6.80
CA VAL A 22 -6.23 -16.50 7.67
C VAL A 22 -7.12 -17.46 8.46
N SER A 23 -8.37 -17.09 8.80
CA SER A 23 -9.26 -17.94 9.62
C SER A 23 -9.93 -19.09 8.86
N THR A 24 -9.85 -19.12 7.53
CA THR A 24 -10.42 -20.18 6.68
C THR A 24 -9.43 -20.78 5.68
N MET A 25 -8.15 -20.39 5.71
CA MET A 25 -7.07 -21.29 5.27
C MET A 25 -6.77 -22.36 6.33
N ALA A 26 -7.85 -23.02 6.77
CA ALA A 26 -7.82 -24.43 7.12
C ALA A 26 -7.57 -25.26 5.85
N PHE A 27 -6.42 -25.02 5.21
CA PHE A 27 -5.68 -26.15 4.68
C PHE A 27 -5.38 -27.02 5.88
N SER A 28 -6.16 -28.09 6.02
CA SER A 28 -5.72 -29.31 6.67
C SER A 28 -4.53 -29.87 5.88
N VAL A 29 -3.39 -29.19 6.02
CA VAL A 29 -2.15 -29.92 6.28
C VAL A 29 -2.49 -30.83 7.44
N PHE A 30 -2.64 -32.12 7.16
CA PHE A 30 -2.94 -33.13 8.16
C PHE A 30 -1.77 -33.16 9.16
N ALA A 31 -1.87 -32.32 10.19
CA ALA A 31 -0.97 -32.38 11.33
C ALA A 31 -1.22 -33.75 11.96
N ASP A 32 -0.19 -34.61 11.97
CA ASP A 32 -0.27 -36.01 12.43
C ASP A 32 -1.12 -36.11 13.69
N VAL A 33 -2.37 -36.56 13.53
CA VAL A 33 -3.34 -36.62 14.62
C VAL A 33 -2.77 -37.57 15.65
N ALA A 34 -2.55 -37.07 16.86
CA ALA A 34 -1.77 -37.76 17.88
C ALA A 34 -2.37 -39.15 18.16
N GLN A 35 -1.79 -40.19 17.56
CA GLN A 35 -2.29 -41.57 17.60
C GLN A 35 -2.26 -42.20 19.01
N ARG A 36 -1.66 -41.48 19.97
CA ARG A 36 -1.50 -41.83 21.39
C ARG A 36 -1.45 -40.53 22.18
N GLY A 37 -2.03 -40.50 23.38
CA GLY A 37 -2.02 -39.34 24.26
C GLY A 37 -2.25 -39.73 25.72
N SER A 38 -1.76 -38.93 26.67
CA SER A 38 -1.92 -39.23 28.10
C SER A 38 -1.83 -37.99 29.01
N SER A 39 -2.39 -38.13 30.21
CA SER A 39 -2.40 -37.16 31.32
C SER A 39 -2.07 -37.87 32.65
N ASP A 40 -2.16 -37.14 33.75
CA ASP A 40 -2.07 -37.72 35.10
C ASP A 40 -3.22 -38.69 35.45
N TYR A 41 -4.36 -38.67 34.74
CA TYR A 41 -5.55 -39.46 35.08
C TYR A 41 -5.96 -40.47 34.00
N ILE A 42 -5.84 -40.11 32.72
CA ILE A 42 -6.32 -40.91 31.58
C ILE A 42 -5.34 -40.85 30.41
N GLY A 43 -5.40 -41.82 29.52
CA GLY A 43 -4.69 -41.84 28.25
C GLY A 43 -5.40 -42.71 27.23
N PHE A 44 -5.00 -42.56 25.98
CA PHE A 44 -5.43 -43.41 24.88
C PHE A 44 -4.25 -43.83 24.00
N ASP A 45 -4.42 -44.94 23.29
CA ASP A 45 -3.40 -45.52 22.42
C ASP A 45 -4.06 -46.35 21.30
N ILE A 46 -3.62 -46.17 20.06
CA ILE A 46 -3.99 -47.05 18.94
C ILE A 46 -3.04 -48.25 18.93
N SER A 47 -3.60 -49.41 19.31
CA SER A 47 -2.96 -50.71 19.15
C SER A 47 -3.06 -51.20 17.70
N ALA A 48 -2.40 -52.32 17.39
CA ALA A 48 -2.50 -52.94 16.08
C ALA A 48 -3.95 -53.28 15.68
N TYR A 49 -4.83 -53.62 16.64
CA TYR A 49 -6.17 -54.16 16.38
C TYR A 49 -7.33 -53.26 16.85
N GLY A 50 -7.05 -52.04 17.31
CA GLY A 50 -8.08 -51.09 17.73
C GLY A 50 -7.59 -50.04 18.72
N PHE A 51 -8.54 -49.22 19.18
CA PHE A 51 -8.29 -48.16 20.16
C PHE A 51 -8.34 -48.68 21.60
N ASN A 52 -7.49 -48.14 22.45
CA ASN A 52 -7.42 -48.46 23.87
C ASN A 52 -7.62 -47.16 24.65
N VAL A 53 -8.54 -47.12 25.62
CA VAL A 53 -8.51 -46.08 26.67
C VAL A 53 -8.07 -46.70 27.98
N TYR A 54 -7.20 -46.01 28.70
CA TYR A 54 -6.66 -46.44 29.98
C TYR A 54 -6.61 -45.28 30.96
N GLY A 55 -6.68 -45.56 32.25
CA GLY A 55 -6.74 -44.51 33.28
C GLY A 55 -6.66 -45.08 34.68
N LYS A 56 -6.92 -44.25 35.69
CA LYS A 56 -6.74 -44.60 37.10
C LYS A 56 -8.07 -44.60 37.85
N ASN A 57 -8.36 -45.69 38.57
CA ASN A 57 -9.34 -45.62 39.66
C ASN A 57 -8.75 -44.85 40.87
N SER A 58 -9.55 -44.60 41.91
CA SER A 58 -9.09 -43.88 43.12
C SER A 58 -7.99 -44.59 43.92
N SER A 59 -7.76 -45.88 43.66
CA SER A 59 -6.63 -46.65 44.18
C SER A 59 -5.40 -46.62 43.27
N ASN A 60 -5.35 -45.68 42.30
CA ASN A 60 -4.31 -45.54 41.26
C ASN A 60 -4.07 -46.83 40.43
N SER A 61 -5.03 -47.76 40.40
CA SER A 61 -4.91 -48.98 39.60
C SER A 61 -5.25 -48.69 38.14
N TYR A 62 -4.46 -49.24 37.22
CA TYR A 62 -4.65 -49.07 35.79
C TYR A 62 -5.90 -49.79 35.30
N LEU A 63 -6.83 -49.03 34.76
CA LEU A 63 -7.95 -49.49 33.94
C LEU A 63 -7.51 -49.49 32.47
N LYS A 64 -8.04 -50.41 31.66
CA LYS A 64 -7.81 -50.52 30.21
C LYS A 64 -9.11 -50.99 29.56
N THR A 65 -9.49 -50.45 28.42
CA THR A 65 -10.58 -51.00 27.58
C THR A 65 -10.04 -51.65 26.32
N THR A 66 -9.94 -52.98 26.35
CA THR A 66 -9.53 -53.83 25.22
C THR A 66 -9.95 -55.26 25.46
N PHE A 67 -10.50 -55.92 24.43
CA PHE A 67 -10.16 -57.33 24.18
C PHE A 67 -8.89 -57.38 23.32
N GLY A 68 -8.08 -58.45 23.40
CA GLY A 68 -6.92 -58.66 22.54
C GLY A 68 -5.58 -58.13 23.07
N GLY A 69 -4.92 -58.92 23.92
CA GLY A 69 -3.48 -58.83 24.22
C GLY A 69 -3.05 -57.77 25.25
N ASP A 70 -2.20 -58.18 26.19
CA ASP A 70 -1.34 -57.25 26.92
C ASP A 70 -0.12 -56.88 26.07
N PHE A 71 0.53 -55.75 26.38
CA PHE A 71 1.78 -55.33 25.73
C PHE A 71 2.99 -56.19 26.18
N SER A 72 2.79 -57.12 27.11
CA SER A 72 3.84 -57.92 27.74
C SER A 72 3.42 -59.33 28.22
N ASP A 73 2.31 -59.92 27.73
CA ASP A 73 1.82 -61.21 28.26
C ASP A 73 2.86 -62.35 28.08
N PRO A 74 3.38 -62.94 29.18
CA PRO A 74 4.28 -64.09 29.13
C PRO A 74 3.56 -65.43 29.39
N SER A 75 2.22 -65.46 29.47
CA SER A 75 1.41 -66.67 29.77
C SER A 75 1.72 -67.85 28.84
N GLY A 76 1.92 -67.57 27.55
CA GLY A 76 2.18 -68.57 26.52
C GLY A 76 1.01 -69.53 26.26
N ASP A 77 -0.21 -69.19 26.69
CA ASP A 77 -1.36 -70.10 26.67
C ASP A 77 -2.03 -70.29 25.29
N GLY A 78 -1.50 -69.61 24.26
CA GLY A 78 -1.72 -69.94 22.86
C GLY A 78 -3.06 -69.49 22.28
N TYR A 79 -3.85 -68.71 23.03
CA TYR A 79 -5.03 -68.07 22.47
C TYR A 79 -4.61 -67.04 21.40
N GLN A 80 -4.88 -67.37 20.14
CA GLN A 80 -4.58 -66.50 19.00
C GLN A 80 -5.27 -65.15 19.19
N ALA A 81 -4.59 -64.07 18.79
CA ALA A 81 -5.16 -62.72 18.84
C ALA A 81 -6.41 -62.65 17.95
N HIS A 82 -7.57 -62.69 18.60
CA HIS A 82 -8.89 -62.53 18.03
C HIS A 82 -9.52 -61.25 18.55
N GLY A 83 -10.51 -60.72 17.84
CA GLY A 83 -11.22 -59.50 18.22
C GLY A 83 -10.40 -58.23 17.95
N GLY A 84 -10.96 -57.36 17.10
CA GLY A 84 -10.58 -55.95 17.11
C GLY A 84 -11.31 -55.22 18.24
N GLY A 85 -10.70 -54.14 18.74
CA GLY A 85 -11.32 -53.22 19.71
C GLY A 85 -12.37 -52.32 19.04
N TYR A 86 -12.38 -51.03 19.38
CA TYR A 86 -13.28 -50.07 18.76
C TYR A 86 -13.12 -50.06 17.23
N SER A 87 -14.18 -50.50 16.56
CA SER A 87 -14.36 -50.46 15.10
C SER A 87 -15.37 -49.38 14.78
N THR A 88 -15.25 -48.77 13.61
CA THR A 88 -16.09 -47.64 13.19
C THR A 88 -16.72 -47.91 11.84
N PHE A 89 -17.87 -47.28 11.61
CA PHE A 89 -18.74 -47.49 10.47
C PHE A 89 -19.33 -46.16 10.02
N LEU A 90 -19.36 -45.97 8.71
CA LEU A 90 -20.10 -44.92 8.03
C LEU A 90 -21.12 -45.61 7.12
N THR A 91 -22.40 -45.35 7.37
CA THR A 91 -23.53 -45.89 6.62
C THR A 91 -24.22 -44.77 5.85
N VAL A 92 -24.29 -44.92 4.53
CA VAL A 92 -24.84 -43.93 3.60
C VAL A 92 -25.66 -44.66 2.53
N ASP A 93 -26.91 -44.26 2.33
CA ASP A 93 -27.86 -44.87 1.38
C ASP A 93 -27.98 -46.41 1.51
N GLY A 94 -27.86 -46.90 2.75
CA GLY A 94 -27.89 -48.33 3.09
C GLY A 94 -26.57 -49.09 2.87
N SER A 95 -25.59 -48.50 2.20
CA SER A 95 -24.24 -49.05 2.06
C SER A 95 -23.40 -48.68 3.29
N THR A 96 -22.52 -49.56 3.77
CA THR A 96 -21.74 -49.34 5.00
C THR A 96 -20.26 -49.68 4.81
N VAL A 97 -19.37 -48.77 5.26
CA VAL A 97 -17.92 -49.04 5.40
C VAL A 97 -17.68 -49.80 6.71
N TYR A 98 -16.82 -50.81 6.68
CA TYR A 98 -16.36 -51.54 7.85
C TYR A 98 -14.85 -51.29 8.03
N THR A 99 -14.41 -50.72 9.16
CA THR A 99 -12.98 -50.51 9.44
C THR A 99 -12.24 -51.76 9.94
N SER A 100 -12.83 -52.94 9.71
CA SER A 100 -12.23 -54.25 9.90
C SER A 100 -12.81 -55.20 8.85
N ASP A 101 -11.99 -55.70 7.93
CA ASP A 101 -12.44 -56.72 6.98
C ASP A 101 -12.60 -58.05 7.72
N ARG A 102 -13.85 -58.36 8.08
CA ARG A 102 -14.30 -59.72 8.36
C ARG A 102 -15.07 -60.22 7.15
N THR A 103 -14.36 -60.76 6.17
CA THR A 103 -14.93 -61.34 4.96
C THR A 103 -16.00 -62.38 5.35
N PRO A 104 -17.28 -62.22 4.96
CA PRO A 104 -18.36 -63.06 5.48
C PRO A 104 -18.16 -64.55 5.16
N GLY A 105 -17.82 -65.33 6.19
CA GLY A 105 -17.60 -66.78 6.10
C GLY A 105 -16.21 -67.28 6.53
N THR A 106 -15.21 -66.40 6.69
CA THR A 106 -13.83 -66.81 7.02
C THR A 106 -13.51 -66.61 8.51
N PRO A 107 -13.23 -67.66 9.30
CA PRO A 107 -12.71 -67.52 10.66
C PRO A 107 -11.24 -67.09 10.69
N GLY A 108 -10.85 -66.27 11.67
CA GLY A 108 -9.45 -66.05 12.06
C GLY A 108 -8.65 -64.98 11.29
N SER A 109 -9.15 -64.46 10.16
CA SER A 109 -8.53 -63.31 9.48
C SER A 109 -9.29 -62.02 9.80
N MET A 110 -8.69 -61.15 10.60
CA MET A 110 -9.11 -59.76 10.76
C MET A 110 -7.93 -58.86 10.42
N THR A 111 -8.01 -58.17 9.28
CA THR A 111 -7.07 -57.10 8.94
C THR A 111 -7.63 -55.79 9.47
N PRO A 112 -7.03 -55.18 10.50
CA PRO A 112 -7.49 -53.91 11.04
C PRO A 112 -7.16 -52.80 10.04
N THR A 113 -8.20 -52.15 9.50
CA THR A 113 -8.05 -51.05 8.54
C THR A 113 -8.31 -49.68 9.17
N PHE A 114 -8.69 -49.63 10.45
CA PHE A 114 -8.92 -48.38 11.18
C PHE A 114 -7.61 -47.69 11.60
N ARG A 115 -7.57 -46.37 11.42
CA ARG A 115 -6.52 -45.45 11.83
C ARG A 115 -7.17 -44.10 12.10
N TYR A 116 -6.87 -43.49 13.23
CA TYR A 116 -7.34 -42.14 13.51
C TYR A 116 -6.52 -41.13 12.69
N GLY A 117 -7.20 -40.09 12.21
CA GLY A 117 -6.64 -39.08 11.30
C GLY A 117 -6.72 -39.41 9.82
N GLU A 118 -7.02 -40.65 9.41
CA GLU A 118 -7.24 -41.01 8.00
C GLU A 118 -8.71 -40.81 7.59
N ASP A 119 -8.95 -40.51 6.30
CA ASP A 119 -10.29 -40.36 5.73
C ASP A 119 -10.85 -41.69 5.16
N TYR A 120 -12.11 -41.99 5.46
CA TYR A 120 -12.83 -43.17 4.96
C TYR A 120 -14.04 -42.77 4.12
N SER A 121 -13.99 -43.05 2.82
CA SER A 121 -15.01 -42.58 1.85
C SER A 121 -15.94 -43.67 1.33
N ILE A 122 -17.21 -43.32 1.12
CA ILE A 122 -18.25 -44.18 0.52
C ILE A 122 -19.30 -43.31 -0.18
N ASN A 123 -19.74 -43.69 -1.39
CA ASN A 123 -20.83 -43.03 -2.13
C ASN A 123 -20.78 -41.49 -2.07
N ASP A 124 -19.64 -40.86 -2.40
CA ASP A 124 -19.48 -39.39 -2.34
C ASP A 124 -19.70 -38.76 -0.95
N ALA A 125 -19.43 -39.52 0.11
CA ALA A 125 -19.30 -39.05 1.49
C ALA A 125 -17.97 -39.52 2.09
N SER A 126 -17.50 -38.89 3.15
CA SER A 126 -16.31 -39.30 3.89
C SER A 126 -16.44 -39.07 5.40
N VAL A 127 -15.71 -39.86 6.20
CA VAL A 127 -15.52 -39.63 7.63
C VAL A 127 -14.04 -39.63 8.01
N ASN A 128 -13.62 -38.63 8.78
CA ASN A 128 -12.36 -38.62 9.53
C ASN A 128 -12.68 -38.79 11.03
N ILE A 129 -11.80 -39.45 11.78
CA ILE A 129 -11.96 -39.58 13.24
C ILE A 129 -10.66 -39.28 13.95
N THR A 130 -10.75 -38.39 14.93
CA THR A 130 -9.62 -37.96 15.75
C THR A 130 -9.88 -38.27 17.22
N ALA A 131 -8.80 -38.42 17.98
CA ALA A 131 -8.84 -38.62 19.42
C ALA A 131 -7.94 -37.60 20.11
N SER A 132 -8.39 -37.05 21.23
CA SER A 132 -7.59 -36.14 22.06
C SER A 132 -7.88 -36.36 23.54
N ILE A 133 -6.98 -35.88 24.42
CA ILE A 133 -7.28 -35.77 25.84
C ILE A 133 -8.07 -34.48 26.04
N ASN A 134 -9.17 -34.53 26.78
CA ASN A 134 -9.98 -33.35 27.06
C ASN A 134 -9.22 -32.35 27.97
N SER A 135 -9.67 -31.11 27.96
CA SER A 135 -9.21 -29.99 28.80
C SER A 135 -8.99 -30.33 30.28
N SER A 136 -9.87 -31.16 30.88
CA SER A 136 -9.78 -31.55 32.30
C SER A 136 -8.83 -32.73 32.57
N GLY A 137 -8.25 -33.33 31.52
CA GLY A 137 -7.33 -34.46 31.61
C GLY A 137 -7.98 -35.78 32.06
N LYS A 138 -9.31 -35.87 32.10
CA LYS A 138 -10.08 -37.00 32.66
C LYS A 138 -10.92 -37.77 31.65
N GLY A 139 -10.99 -37.28 30.42
CA GLY A 139 -11.69 -37.94 29.32
C GLY A 139 -10.87 -37.94 28.04
N VAL A 140 -11.15 -38.95 27.22
CA VAL A 140 -10.68 -39.08 25.85
C VAL A 140 -11.81 -38.62 24.96
N LEU A 141 -11.60 -37.50 24.27
CA LEU A 141 -12.55 -36.93 23.33
C LEU A 141 -12.41 -37.66 21.99
N LEU A 142 -13.50 -38.20 21.47
CA LEU A 142 -13.57 -38.78 20.13
C LEU A 142 -14.40 -37.89 19.22
N THR A 143 -13.77 -37.34 18.20
CA THR A 143 -14.38 -36.39 17.26
C THR A 143 -14.48 -37.01 15.88
N TYR A 144 -15.72 -37.12 15.40
CA TYR A 144 -16.13 -37.68 14.12
C TYR A 144 -16.47 -36.52 13.17
N THR A 145 -15.68 -36.32 12.13
CA THR A 145 -15.91 -35.30 11.10
C THR A 145 -16.50 -35.99 9.87
N ILE A 146 -17.73 -35.65 9.51
CA ILE A 146 -18.48 -36.27 8.40
C ILE A 146 -18.69 -35.23 7.31
N THR A 147 -18.19 -35.50 6.10
CA THR A 147 -18.33 -34.61 4.94
C THR A 147 -19.19 -35.26 3.87
N ASN A 148 -20.17 -34.51 3.38
CA ASN A 148 -20.95 -34.84 2.19
C ASN A 148 -20.29 -34.18 0.98
N ASN A 149 -19.75 -34.95 0.05
CA ASN A 149 -19.05 -34.46 -1.15
C ASN A 149 -19.97 -34.46 -2.39
N SER A 150 -21.29 -34.60 -2.19
CA SER A 150 -22.29 -34.66 -3.26
C SER A 150 -23.13 -33.37 -3.35
N ASP A 151 -23.75 -33.16 -4.51
CA ASP A 151 -24.60 -32.00 -4.83
C ASP A 151 -25.99 -32.00 -4.14
N SER A 152 -26.27 -32.92 -3.22
CA SER A 152 -27.55 -32.97 -2.50
C SER A 152 -27.38 -33.26 -1.01
N ASP A 153 -28.25 -32.66 -0.18
CA ASP A 153 -28.35 -32.92 1.26
C ASP A 153 -28.63 -34.40 1.54
N ARG A 154 -27.91 -34.99 2.51
CA ARG A 154 -27.99 -36.44 2.80
C ARG A 154 -28.01 -36.75 4.28
N THR A 155 -28.85 -37.72 4.64
CA THR A 155 -28.86 -38.37 5.95
C THR A 155 -27.80 -39.47 5.97
N MET A 156 -26.81 -39.35 6.84
CA MET A 156 -25.72 -40.31 6.99
C MET A 156 -25.66 -40.78 8.44
N SER A 157 -25.42 -42.07 8.66
CA SER A 157 -25.25 -42.61 10.01
C SER A 157 -23.78 -42.92 10.26
N VAL A 158 -23.24 -42.39 11.36
CA VAL A 158 -21.83 -42.52 11.75
C VAL A 158 -21.74 -43.00 13.19
N GLY A 159 -20.88 -43.98 13.46
CA GLY A 159 -20.76 -44.53 14.79
C GLY A 159 -19.74 -45.64 14.93
N SER A 160 -19.51 -46.07 16.16
CA SER A 160 -18.54 -47.10 16.50
C SER A 160 -19.19 -48.21 17.31
N CYS A 161 -18.58 -49.39 17.25
CA CYS A 161 -18.89 -50.50 18.14
C CYS A 161 -17.61 -51.17 18.63
N SER A 162 -17.68 -51.86 19.77
CA SER A 162 -16.52 -52.52 20.37
C SER A 162 -16.91 -53.80 21.08
N ASP A 163 -15.90 -54.64 21.31
CA ASP A 163 -15.89 -55.58 22.43
C ASP A 163 -15.70 -54.84 23.75
N CYS A 164 -16.20 -55.40 24.87
CA CYS A 164 -16.35 -54.69 26.14
C CYS A 164 -15.68 -55.40 27.32
N GLN A 165 -14.36 -55.56 27.25
CA GLN A 165 -13.52 -55.89 28.40
C GLN A 165 -13.01 -54.62 29.08
N ILE A 166 -13.26 -54.48 30.38
CA ILE A 166 -12.68 -53.44 31.26
C ILE A 166 -11.71 -54.09 32.26
N ALA A 167 -10.48 -53.59 32.33
CA ALA A 167 -9.38 -54.22 33.05
C ALA A 167 -9.19 -55.69 32.63
N SER A 168 -9.65 -56.65 33.42
CA SER A 168 -9.67 -58.08 33.08
C SER A 168 -11.09 -58.70 33.02
N ASN A 169 -12.14 -57.90 33.20
CA ASN A 169 -13.52 -58.39 33.22
C ASN A 169 -14.15 -58.30 31.82
N ASP A 170 -14.18 -59.45 31.14
CA ASP A 170 -14.77 -59.72 29.82
C ASP A 170 -16.28 -60.01 29.88
N SER A 171 -16.92 -59.70 31.01
CA SER A 171 -18.38 -59.82 31.22
C SER A 171 -18.89 -58.75 32.18
N ALA A 172 -18.26 -57.58 32.14
CA ALA A 172 -18.68 -56.40 32.89
C ALA A 172 -20.10 -55.96 32.48
N LEU A 173 -20.89 -55.49 33.44
CA LEU A 173 -22.27 -55.06 33.18
C LEU A 173 -22.25 -53.76 32.36
N VAL A 174 -22.63 -53.85 31.09
CA VAL A 174 -22.88 -52.69 30.22
C VAL A 174 -24.36 -52.31 30.33
N ARG A 175 -24.66 -51.04 30.64
CA ARG A 175 -26.02 -50.52 30.89
C ARG A 175 -26.14 -49.06 30.43
N SER A 176 -27.37 -48.62 30.15
CA SER A 176 -27.67 -47.20 29.94
C SER A 176 -27.26 -46.36 31.15
N TYR A 177 -26.73 -45.17 30.88
CA TYR A 177 -26.34 -44.19 31.88
C TYR A 177 -26.48 -42.79 31.26
N GLU A 178 -27.44 -42.02 31.75
CA GLU A 178 -27.89 -40.77 31.11
C GLU A 178 -28.23 -40.99 29.62
N ASP A 179 -27.69 -40.17 28.72
CA ASP A 179 -27.81 -40.25 27.26
C ASP A 179 -26.77 -41.20 26.61
N GLY A 180 -26.03 -41.97 27.41
CA GLY A 180 -24.97 -42.88 26.96
C GLY A 180 -24.89 -44.20 27.72
N LEU A 181 -23.70 -44.81 27.76
CA LEU A 181 -23.46 -46.12 28.39
C LEU A 181 -22.46 -46.02 29.55
N SER A 182 -22.68 -46.87 30.56
CA SER A 182 -21.67 -47.20 31.56
C SER A 182 -21.38 -48.71 31.57
N MET A 183 -20.13 -49.07 31.78
CA MET A 183 -19.64 -50.43 31.96
C MET A 183 -18.99 -50.55 33.34
N ASN A 184 -19.32 -51.60 34.10
CA ASN A 184 -18.87 -51.79 35.49
C ASN A 184 -18.46 -53.23 35.80
N ASP A 185 -17.31 -53.41 36.44
CA ASP A 185 -16.68 -54.72 36.66
C ASP A 185 -17.01 -55.40 38.00
N ASN A 186 -17.84 -54.77 38.85
CA ASN A 186 -18.13 -55.09 40.26
C ASN A 186 -17.00 -54.84 41.27
N ASN A 187 -15.78 -54.51 40.86
CA ASN A 187 -14.67 -54.13 41.75
C ASN A 187 -14.59 -52.60 41.98
N GLY A 188 -15.57 -51.84 41.48
CA GLY A 188 -15.61 -50.38 41.55
C GLY A 188 -14.98 -49.68 40.35
N ASN A 189 -14.49 -50.42 39.35
CA ASN A 189 -13.98 -49.83 38.12
C ASN A 189 -15.14 -49.51 37.18
N VAL A 190 -15.24 -48.25 36.76
CA VAL A 190 -16.29 -47.78 35.85
C VAL A 190 -15.66 -47.21 34.59
N PHE A 191 -16.32 -47.48 33.47
CA PHE A 191 -16.08 -46.85 32.18
C PHE A 191 -17.37 -46.17 31.70
N TYR A 192 -17.21 -45.01 31.07
CA TYR A 192 -18.29 -44.17 30.56
C TYR A 192 -18.07 -43.85 29.08
N LEU A 193 -19.17 -43.85 28.33
CA LEU A 193 -19.28 -43.37 26.97
C LEU A 193 -20.52 -42.49 26.90
N LEU A 194 -20.33 -41.17 26.90
CA LEU A 194 -21.40 -40.17 26.75
C LEU A 194 -21.22 -39.37 25.46
N PRO A 195 -22.29 -38.87 24.83
CA PRO A 195 -22.15 -37.85 23.80
C PRO A 195 -21.74 -36.52 24.48
N VAL A 196 -20.91 -35.74 23.80
CA VAL A 196 -20.54 -34.37 24.23
C VAL A 196 -21.53 -33.35 23.68
N SER A 197 -22.08 -33.61 22.49
CA SER A 197 -23.08 -32.80 21.81
C SER A 197 -24.01 -33.70 21.00
N ASP A 198 -25.32 -33.47 21.11
CA ASP A 198 -26.42 -34.31 20.58
C ASP A 198 -26.47 -35.75 21.12
N GLU A 199 -27.65 -36.18 21.61
CA GLU A 199 -27.90 -37.56 22.04
C GLU A 199 -27.57 -38.56 20.92
N PHE A 200 -27.07 -39.75 21.28
CA PHE A 200 -26.82 -40.83 20.32
C PHE A 200 -28.14 -41.31 19.70
N THR A 201 -28.26 -41.27 18.37
CA THR A 201 -29.43 -41.79 17.65
C THR A 201 -29.56 -43.31 17.77
N THR A 202 -28.44 -44.02 17.90
CA THR A 202 -28.43 -45.44 18.29
C THR A 202 -27.44 -45.63 19.42
N LEU A 203 -27.89 -46.36 20.43
CA LEU A 203 -27.12 -46.70 21.62
C LEU A 203 -27.54 -48.11 21.99
N TRP A 204 -26.61 -49.06 22.07
CA TRP A 204 -26.98 -50.47 22.25
C TRP A 204 -25.89 -51.26 23.01
N SER A 205 -26.32 -52.27 23.77
CA SER A 205 -25.44 -53.15 24.53
C SER A 205 -26.01 -54.57 24.58
N GLY A 206 -25.29 -55.56 24.08
CA GLY A 206 -25.77 -56.94 23.98
C GLY A 206 -24.64 -57.93 23.72
N TYR A 207 -24.97 -59.14 23.27
CA TYR A 207 -23.94 -60.13 22.88
C TYR A 207 -23.06 -59.61 21.74
N TYR A 208 -21.73 -59.67 21.88
CA TYR A 208 -20.75 -59.10 20.93
C TYR A 208 -21.02 -59.42 19.45
N GLY A 209 -21.52 -60.62 19.16
CA GLY A 209 -21.87 -61.06 17.81
C GLY A 209 -22.94 -60.21 17.10
N TYR A 210 -23.81 -59.51 17.84
CA TYR A 210 -24.92 -58.72 17.30
C TYR A 210 -24.65 -57.21 17.16
N ARG A 211 -23.44 -56.73 17.48
CA ARG A 211 -23.10 -55.30 17.42
C ARG A 211 -23.27 -54.67 16.02
N TYR A 212 -22.94 -55.41 14.95
CA TYR A 212 -22.99 -54.90 13.58
C TYR A 212 -24.43 -54.67 13.09
N SER A 213 -25.36 -55.57 13.40
CA SER A 213 -26.79 -55.42 13.06
C SER A 213 -27.47 -54.30 13.84
N ASN A 214 -26.81 -53.77 14.87
CA ASN A 214 -27.33 -52.78 15.81
C ASN A 214 -26.72 -51.39 15.66
N LEU A 215 -25.94 -51.13 14.60
CA LEU A 215 -25.31 -49.83 14.32
C LEU A 215 -26.31 -48.66 14.22
N THR A 216 -27.50 -48.92 13.68
CA THR A 216 -28.49 -47.89 13.30
C THR A 216 -29.95 -48.24 13.67
N THR A 217 -30.17 -49.32 14.43
CA THR A 217 -31.49 -49.96 14.59
C THR A 217 -31.94 -50.14 16.03
N ASN A 218 -31.01 -50.27 16.99
CA ASN A 218 -31.25 -50.56 18.41
C ASN A 218 -32.17 -51.78 18.69
N GLU A 219 -32.01 -52.88 17.96
CA GLU A 219 -32.70 -54.13 18.21
C GLU A 219 -32.07 -54.92 19.37
N GLY A 220 -32.77 -55.00 20.52
CA GLY A 220 -32.48 -56.03 21.53
C GLY A 220 -32.26 -55.59 22.98
N SER A 221 -32.59 -54.35 23.34
CA SER A 221 -32.49 -53.78 24.71
C SER A 221 -31.07 -53.38 25.14
N HIS A 222 -31.03 -52.55 26.19
CA HIS A 222 -29.85 -52.21 26.97
C HIS A 222 -29.80 -53.05 28.26
N SER A 223 -28.68 -52.99 29.00
CA SER A 223 -28.38 -53.76 30.22
C SER A 223 -28.08 -55.23 29.94
N TYR A 224 -26.80 -55.54 29.71
CA TYR A 224 -26.32 -56.88 29.34
C TYR A 224 -25.11 -57.32 30.19
N THR A 225 -25.00 -58.64 30.43
CA THR A 225 -23.90 -59.29 31.16
C THR A 225 -23.48 -60.56 30.43
N GLY A 226 -22.23 -60.64 30.00
CA GLY A 226 -21.65 -61.73 29.21
C GLY A 226 -20.61 -61.20 28.23
N ASP A 227 -20.25 -61.98 27.21
CA ASP A 227 -19.48 -61.55 26.03
C ASP A 227 -20.15 -60.33 25.37
N SER A 228 -19.66 -59.14 25.67
CA SER A 228 -20.42 -57.88 25.57
C SER A 228 -19.97 -57.01 24.41
N GLY A 229 -20.87 -56.76 23.46
CA GLY A 229 -20.72 -55.70 22.48
C GLY A 229 -21.42 -54.41 22.93
N LEU A 230 -20.78 -53.27 22.72
CA LEU A 230 -21.41 -51.95 22.79
C LEU A 230 -21.40 -51.28 21.43
N VAL A 231 -22.38 -50.41 21.19
CA VAL A 231 -22.57 -49.65 19.95
C VAL A 231 -23.06 -48.25 20.29
N TRP A 232 -22.54 -47.24 19.58
CA TRP A 232 -23.11 -45.90 19.55
C TRP A 232 -23.04 -45.31 18.14
N SER A 233 -24.06 -44.56 17.72
CA SER A 233 -24.06 -43.81 16.46
C SER A 233 -24.98 -42.60 16.51
N TRP A 234 -24.77 -41.67 15.58
CA TRP A 234 -25.70 -40.60 15.25
C TRP A 234 -26.17 -40.75 13.81
N SER A 235 -27.43 -40.43 13.54
CA SER A 235 -27.92 -40.13 12.19
C SER A 235 -27.90 -38.62 12.00
N VAL A 236 -27.22 -38.15 10.97
CA VAL A 236 -26.86 -36.76 10.76
C VAL A 236 -27.26 -36.34 9.35
N ASN A 237 -28.08 -35.29 9.24
CA ASN A 237 -28.31 -34.61 7.97
C ASN A 237 -27.13 -33.67 7.71
N VAL A 238 -26.43 -33.86 6.60
CA VAL A 238 -25.33 -33.00 6.15
C VAL A 238 -25.70 -32.39 4.80
N PRO A 239 -25.71 -31.05 4.65
CA PRO A 239 -26.03 -30.40 3.39
C PRO A 239 -25.11 -30.79 2.24
N ALA A 240 -25.52 -30.51 1.00
CA ALA A 240 -24.66 -30.60 -0.18
C ALA A 240 -23.32 -29.86 0.03
N HIS A 241 -22.20 -30.52 -0.28
CA HIS A 241 -20.83 -30.03 -0.04
C HIS A 241 -20.52 -29.59 1.41
N GLY A 242 -21.34 -30.01 2.38
CA GLY A 242 -21.23 -29.64 3.78
C GLY A 242 -20.43 -30.62 4.64
N THR A 243 -19.99 -30.14 5.80
CA THR A 243 -19.37 -30.95 6.85
C THR A 243 -20.17 -30.81 8.15
N ALA A 244 -20.33 -31.91 8.88
CA ALA A 244 -20.83 -31.94 10.24
C ALA A 244 -19.81 -32.61 11.17
N THR A 245 -19.85 -32.26 12.45
CA THR A 245 -19.03 -32.89 13.49
C THR A 245 -19.94 -33.56 14.52
N ARG A 246 -19.54 -34.73 15.02
CA ARG A 246 -20.14 -35.37 16.20
C ARG A 246 -19.04 -35.79 17.16
N THR A 247 -19.32 -35.68 18.45
CA THR A 247 -18.29 -35.83 19.48
C THR A 247 -18.84 -36.62 20.66
N CYS A 248 -18.11 -37.64 21.09
CA CYS A 248 -18.37 -38.33 22.35
C CYS A 248 -17.14 -38.28 23.26
N ILE A 249 -17.37 -38.45 24.56
CA ILE A 249 -16.34 -38.52 25.58
C ILE A 249 -16.32 -39.92 26.17
N ILE A 250 -15.13 -40.50 26.17
CA ILE A 250 -14.83 -41.73 26.88
C ILE A 250 -14.10 -41.37 28.17
N SER A 251 -14.54 -41.90 29.32
CA SER A 251 -13.87 -41.70 30.61
C SER A 251 -13.84 -42.98 31.44
N CYS A 252 -12.91 -43.09 32.38
CA CYS A 252 -12.83 -44.23 33.30
C CYS A 252 -12.32 -43.81 34.68
N GLY A 253 -12.73 -44.55 35.71
CA GLY A 253 -12.37 -44.27 37.10
C GLY A 253 -13.46 -44.69 38.09
N GLU A 254 -13.65 -43.88 39.13
CA GLU A 254 -14.80 -44.00 40.05
C GLU A 254 -16.12 -43.58 39.37
N THR A 255 -17.24 -43.79 40.07
CA THR A 255 -18.57 -43.29 39.70
C THR A 255 -18.63 -41.76 39.80
N GLN A 256 -18.00 -41.05 38.85
CA GLN A 256 -18.24 -39.63 38.62
C GLN A 256 -19.63 -39.52 37.96
N VAL A 257 -20.58 -38.83 38.59
CA VAL A 257 -21.63 -38.17 37.80
C VAL A 257 -20.89 -37.11 36.99
N LEU A 258 -20.87 -37.27 35.67
CA LEU A 258 -20.23 -36.29 34.79
C LEU A 258 -21.09 -35.04 34.82
N THR A 259 -20.69 -34.05 35.63
CA THR A 259 -21.40 -32.78 35.77
C THR A 259 -21.69 -32.21 34.38
N ARG A 260 -22.95 -31.89 34.10
CA ARG A 260 -23.37 -31.24 32.86
C ARG A 260 -23.89 -29.85 33.17
N HIS A 261 -23.61 -28.93 32.27
CA HIS A 261 -24.10 -27.55 32.31
C HIS A 261 -24.90 -27.25 31.05
N THR A 262 -25.91 -26.41 31.20
CA THR A 262 -26.87 -26.05 30.17
C THR A 262 -26.45 -24.74 29.51
N VAL A 263 -26.33 -24.73 28.18
CA VAL A 263 -26.36 -23.49 27.40
C VAL A 263 -27.80 -23.23 26.92
N ASN A 264 -28.32 -22.07 27.30
CA ASN A 264 -29.57 -21.51 26.82
C ASN A 264 -29.27 -20.43 25.76
N PHE A 265 -30.19 -20.21 24.83
CA PHE A 265 -30.02 -19.26 23.73
C PHE A 265 -31.14 -18.21 23.76
N ASP A 266 -30.76 -16.93 23.74
CA ASP A 266 -31.67 -15.79 23.71
C ASP A 266 -31.50 -15.02 22.40
N ALA A 267 -32.61 -14.71 21.73
CA ALA A 267 -32.62 -14.01 20.45
C ALA A 267 -32.19 -12.53 20.57
N ASN A 268 -32.15 -11.97 21.79
CA ASN A 268 -31.66 -10.63 22.11
C ASN A 268 -32.22 -9.52 21.17
N GLY A 269 -33.55 -9.48 21.05
CA GLY A 269 -34.27 -8.58 20.15
C GLY A 269 -34.38 -9.06 18.70
N GLY A 270 -33.97 -10.29 18.40
CA GLY A 270 -34.41 -11.03 17.21
C GLY A 270 -35.67 -11.89 17.49
N GLU A 271 -36.05 -12.69 16.50
CA GLU A 271 -37.19 -13.62 16.50
C GLU A 271 -36.74 -15.07 16.25
N GLY A 272 -37.57 -16.04 16.60
CA GLY A 272 -37.34 -17.48 16.39
C GLY A 272 -37.25 -18.27 17.71
N SER A 273 -36.69 -19.49 17.64
CA SER A 273 -36.55 -20.39 18.80
C SER A 273 -35.37 -21.36 18.62
N MET A 274 -34.59 -21.57 19.68
CA MET A 274 -33.51 -22.57 19.76
C MET A 274 -33.65 -23.40 21.03
N ASP A 275 -33.44 -24.72 20.92
CA ASP A 275 -33.43 -25.63 22.07
C ASP A 275 -32.14 -25.49 22.89
N SER A 276 -32.27 -25.45 24.21
CA SER A 276 -31.16 -25.49 25.16
C SER A 276 -30.34 -26.79 25.03
N ARG A 277 -29.02 -26.73 25.15
CA ARG A 277 -28.12 -27.89 25.04
C ARG A 277 -27.34 -28.12 26.33
N THR A 278 -27.05 -29.38 26.67
CA THR A 278 -26.23 -29.71 27.85
C THR A 278 -24.88 -30.29 27.43
N PHE A 279 -23.80 -29.73 27.98
CA PHE A 279 -22.42 -30.14 27.73
C PHE A 279 -21.73 -30.57 29.03
N VAL A 280 -20.73 -31.44 28.95
CA VAL A 280 -19.99 -31.95 30.12
C VAL A 280 -19.00 -30.89 30.64
N ASP A 281 -18.86 -30.79 31.97
CA ASP A 281 -18.05 -29.80 32.67
C ASP A 281 -16.61 -29.70 32.15
N GLY A 282 -16.25 -28.47 31.76
CA GLY A 282 -14.95 -28.09 31.21
C GLY A 282 -14.69 -28.60 29.79
N VAL A 283 -15.52 -29.49 29.23
CA VAL A 283 -15.29 -30.13 27.93
C VAL A 283 -15.62 -29.17 26.78
N GLU A 284 -14.66 -29.00 25.88
CA GLU A 284 -14.86 -28.22 24.66
C GLU A 284 -15.89 -28.92 23.76
N SER A 285 -16.95 -28.18 23.45
CA SER A 285 -18.16 -28.61 22.74
C SER A 285 -18.49 -27.60 21.66
N ILE A 286 -19.18 -28.02 20.60
CA ILE A 286 -19.56 -27.14 19.48
C ILE A 286 -20.99 -26.64 19.68
N LEU A 287 -21.21 -25.33 19.52
CA LEU A 287 -22.54 -24.73 19.56
C LEU A 287 -23.39 -25.17 18.35
N PRO A 288 -24.73 -25.31 18.51
CA PRO A 288 -25.62 -25.47 17.37
C PRO A 288 -25.59 -24.23 16.45
N ALA A 289 -25.99 -24.40 15.20
CA ALA A 289 -26.19 -23.29 14.28
C ALA A 289 -27.34 -22.40 14.78
N ASN A 290 -27.14 -21.08 14.74
CA ASN A 290 -28.18 -20.10 15.04
C ASN A 290 -29.40 -20.28 14.12
N THR A 291 -30.61 -20.30 14.70
CA THR A 291 -31.89 -20.30 13.97
C THR A 291 -32.67 -18.99 14.12
N PHE A 292 -32.21 -18.06 14.97
CA PHE A 292 -32.85 -16.76 15.13
C PHE A 292 -32.62 -15.86 13.91
N THR A 293 -33.56 -14.96 13.64
CA THR A 293 -33.47 -13.91 12.62
C THR A 293 -33.77 -12.55 13.24
N ARG A 294 -33.42 -11.46 12.56
CA ARG A 294 -33.79 -10.09 12.97
C ARG A 294 -33.87 -9.21 11.74
N GLU A 295 -35.03 -8.61 11.48
CA GLU A 295 -35.27 -7.84 10.25
C GLU A 295 -34.28 -6.67 10.13
N GLY A 296 -33.52 -6.63 9.04
CA GLY A 296 -32.49 -5.63 8.80
C GLY A 296 -31.20 -5.79 9.60
N TYR A 297 -30.92 -6.95 10.21
CA TYR A 297 -29.68 -7.21 10.96
C TYR A 297 -29.03 -8.55 10.57
N ASP A 298 -27.70 -8.56 10.52
CA ASP A 298 -26.87 -9.75 10.37
C ASP A 298 -26.52 -10.35 11.74
N PHE A 299 -26.57 -11.68 11.85
CA PHE A 299 -26.11 -12.40 13.04
C PHE A 299 -24.58 -12.47 13.09
N MET A 300 -23.96 -11.88 14.12
CA MET A 300 -22.51 -11.82 14.28
C MET A 300 -21.94 -12.95 15.16
N GLY A 301 -22.77 -13.55 16.00
CA GLY A 301 -22.37 -14.56 16.99
C GLY A 301 -23.09 -14.39 18.32
N TRP A 302 -22.49 -14.91 19.37
CA TRP A 302 -23.06 -14.99 20.72
C TRP A 302 -22.22 -14.20 21.73
N SER A 303 -22.87 -13.54 22.68
CA SER A 303 -22.24 -12.94 23.86
C SER A 303 -22.79 -13.54 25.16
N THR A 304 -22.06 -13.40 26.26
CA THR A 304 -22.47 -13.85 27.61
C THR A 304 -23.28 -12.80 28.38
N SER A 305 -23.58 -11.67 27.76
CA SER A 305 -24.41 -10.58 28.30
C SER A 305 -25.34 -10.03 27.21
N ALA A 306 -26.59 -9.72 27.55
CA ALA A 306 -27.55 -9.13 26.63
C ALA A 306 -27.14 -7.73 26.16
N ASP A 307 -26.53 -6.95 27.05
CA ASP A 307 -26.12 -5.54 26.81
C ASP A 307 -24.77 -5.41 26.07
N SER A 308 -24.26 -6.48 25.44
CA SER A 308 -22.91 -6.53 24.86
C SER A 308 -22.91 -6.71 23.34
N ASP A 309 -22.34 -5.75 22.63
CA ASP A 309 -22.02 -5.85 21.20
C ASP A 309 -20.78 -6.71 20.91
N GLU A 310 -20.06 -7.18 21.94
CA GLU A 310 -18.85 -8.01 21.78
C GLU A 310 -19.22 -9.50 21.63
N VAL A 311 -18.89 -10.08 20.46
CA VAL A 311 -19.01 -11.52 20.19
C VAL A 311 -17.98 -12.30 21.01
N ALA A 312 -18.45 -13.11 21.94
CA ALA A 312 -17.65 -14.05 22.73
C ALA A 312 -17.46 -15.40 22.01
N TYR A 313 -18.47 -15.87 21.27
CA TYR A 313 -18.43 -17.12 20.49
C TYR A 313 -19.04 -16.91 19.10
N ALA A 314 -18.38 -17.42 18.06
CA ALA A 314 -18.92 -17.38 16.70
C ALA A 314 -20.18 -18.28 16.56
N ASN A 315 -20.91 -18.15 15.44
CA ASN A 315 -21.89 -19.17 15.05
C ASN A 315 -21.20 -20.53 14.93
N GLN A 316 -21.77 -21.58 15.53
CA GLN A 316 -21.14 -22.91 15.63
C GLN A 316 -19.72 -22.90 16.24
N GLY A 317 -19.41 -21.89 17.07
CA GLY A 317 -18.13 -21.79 17.77
C GLY A 317 -17.96 -22.86 18.85
N ALA A 318 -16.70 -23.06 19.27
CA ALA A 318 -16.35 -23.92 20.40
C ALA A 318 -16.61 -23.22 21.74
N ILE A 319 -17.11 -23.96 22.73
CA ILE A 319 -17.38 -23.50 24.09
C ILE A 319 -17.05 -24.60 25.11
N ALA A 320 -16.54 -24.22 26.28
CA ALA A 320 -16.34 -25.13 27.42
C ALA A 320 -17.12 -24.57 28.63
N LEU A 321 -18.19 -25.24 29.03
CA LEU A 321 -19.05 -24.79 30.12
C LEU A 321 -18.53 -25.27 31.49
N THR A 322 -18.51 -24.39 32.48
CA THR A 322 -18.24 -24.69 33.90
C THR A 322 -19.37 -24.23 34.84
N ALA A 323 -20.45 -23.69 34.26
CA ALA A 323 -21.71 -23.34 34.90
C ALA A 323 -22.82 -23.28 33.82
N ASP A 324 -24.08 -23.43 34.22
CA ASP A 324 -25.23 -23.07 33.37
C ASP A 324 -25.05 -21.64 32.84
N THR A 325 -25.26 -21.44 31.54
CA THR A 325 -24.95 -20.21 30.81
C THR A 325 -26.10 -19.84 29.88
N THR A 326 -26.39 -18.54 29.73
CA THR A 326 -27.24 -18.04 28.65
C THR A 326 -26.38 -17.26 27.65
N LEU A 327 -26.50 -17.61 26.38
CA LEU A 327 -25.88 -16.91 25.27
C LEU A 327 -26.90 -16.02 24.56
N TYR A 328 -26.55 -14.76 24.39
CA TYR A 328 -27.39 -13.73 23.77
C TYR A 328 -26.89 -13.46 22.35
N ALA A 329 -27.79 -13.43 21.37
CA ALA A 329 -27.44 -13.13 20.00
C ALA A 329 -26.86 -11.71 19.84
N VAL A 330 -25.78 -11.58 19.08
CA VAL A 330 -25.14 -10.31 18.73
C VAL A 330 -25.50 -9.96 17.29
N TRP A 331 -25.98 -8.74 17.07
CA TRP A 331 -26.60 -8.31 15.82
C TRP A 331 -25.91 -7.04 15.28
N SER A 332 -25.38 -7.10 14.06
CA SER A 332 -24.98 -5.89 13.31
C SER A 332 -26.14 -5.43 12.44
N LEU A 333 -26.35 -4.13 12.32
CA LEU A 333 -27.28 -3.59 11.31
C LEU A 333 -26.77 -4.01 9.91
N HIS A 334 -27.64 -4.61 9.12
CA HIS A 334 -27.35 -5.04 7.75
C HIS A 334 -27.11 -3.81 6.87
N ARG A 335 -26.17 -3.92 5.93
CA ARG A 335 -25.83 -2.82 5.03
C ARG A 335 -25.50 -3.31 3.62
N ASP A 336 -26.22 -2.75 2.66
CA ASP A 336 -26.02 -3.00 1.24
C ASP A 336 -24.80 -2.23 0.67
N PRO A 337 -24.20 -2.66 -0.45
CA PRO A 337 -23.20 -1.85 -1.15
C PRO A 337 -23.87 -0.63 -1.83
N SER A 338 -23.37 0.59 -1.59
CA SER A 338 -23.91 1.79 -2.25
C SER A 338 -23.76 1.76 -3.77
N SER A 339 -24.82 2.12 -4.49
CA SER A 339 -24.86 2.30 -5.94
C SER A 339 -24.92 3.78 -6.35
N CYS A 340 -24.57 4.09 -7.60
CA CYS A 340 -24.73 5.43 -8.16
C CYS A 340 -24.81 5.45 -9.69
N THR A 341 -25.39 6.54 -10.21
CA THR A 341 -25.06 7.03 -11.56
C THR A 341 -23.77 7.83 -11.45
N ALA A 342 -22.77 7.48 -12.26
CA ALA A 342 -21.48 8.17 -12.30
C ALA A 342 -21.62 9.66 -12.73
N PRO A 343 -20.71 10.54 -12.28
CA PRO A 343 -20.53 11.86 -12.87
C PRO A 343 -20.00 11.76 -14.31
N GLU A 344 -20.31 12.76 -15.14
CA GLU A 344 -19.78 12.89 -16.51
C GLU A 344 -18.70 13.97 -16.55
N GLY A 345 -17.54 13.65 -17.13
CA GLY A 345 -16.43 14.60 -17.31
C GLY A 345 -16.73 15.63 -18.39
N LEU A 346 -16.49 16.91 -18.09
CA LEU A 346 -16.75 18.00 -19.01
C LEU A 346 -15.55 18.24 -19.95
N SER A 347 -15.86 18.62 -21.20
CA SER A 347 -14.88 19.09 -22.18
C SER A 347 -15.06 20.59 -22.38
N LEU A 348 -14.11 21.36 -21.87
CA LEU A 348 -14.16 22.81 -21.74
C LEU A 348 -13.04 23.47 -22.54
N THR A 349 -13.03 24.81 -22.54
CA THR A 349 -11.93 25.64 -23.05
C THR A 349 -11.47 26.59 -21.95
N TYR A 350 -10.18 26.90 -21.89
CA TYR A 350 -9.62 27.86 -20.94
C TYR A 350 -10.27 29.24 -21.09
N ASN A 351 -10.58 29.89 -19.97
CA ASN A 351 -11.21 31.21 -19.94
C ASN A 351 -10.66 32.12 -18.82
N GLY A 352 -9.55 31.74 -18.17
CA GLY A 352 -8.95 32.49 -17.06
C GLY A 352 -9.70 32.42 -15.73
N ALA A 353 -10.77 31.63 -15.61
CA ALA A 353 -11.56 31.44 -14.40
C ALA A 353 -11.58 29.98 -13.94
N ALA A 354 -12.02 29.75 -12.70
CA ALA A 354 -12.30 28.39 -12.21
C ALA A 354 -13.59 27.86 -12.84
N GLN A 355 -13.53 26.65 -13.40
CA GLN A 355 -14.63 25.98 -14.08
C GLN A 355 -14.89 24.62 -13.42
N GLU A 356 -16.16 24.29 -13.16
CA GLU A 356 -16.57 22.97 -12.67
C GLU A 356 -16.20 21.88 -13.68
N LEU A 357 -15.63 20.77 -13.20
CA LEU A 357 -15.02 19.74 -14.07
C LEU A 357 -15.98 18.61 -14.46
N VAL A 358 -17.09 18.44 -13.74
CA VAL A 358 -18.03 17.33 -13.98
C VAL A 358 -19.49 17.76 -13.90
N THR A 359 -20.34 17.15 -14.72
CA THR A 359 -21.77 17.03 -14.40
C THR A 359 -21.90 16.08 -13.20
N PRO A 360 -22.55 16.49 -12.09
CA PRO A 360 -22.59 15.68 -10.88
C PRO A 360 -23.40 14.38 -11.06
N GLY A 361 -22.85 13.29 -10.55
CA GLY A 361 -23.54 12.00 -10.47
C GLY A 361 -24.62 11.96 -9.39
N SER A 362 -25.36 10.86 -9.29
CA SER A 362 -26.50 10.73 -8.36
C SER A 362 -26.59 9.37 -7.68
N THR A 363 -27.17 9.33 -6.48
CA THR A 363 -27.36 8.12 -5.66
C THR A 363 -28.55 8.30 -4.72
N SER A 364 -29.21 7.20 -4.35
CA SER A 364 -30.18 7.11 -3.24
C SER A 364 -29.57 6.62 -1.93
N ASP A 365 -28.34 6.11 -1.99
CA ASP A 365 -27.81 5.12 -1.03
C ASP A 365 -26.85 5.78 -0.01
N GLY A 366 -26.56 7.06 -0.22
CA GLY A 366 -25.59 7.83 0.56
C GLY A 366 -25.46 9.26 0.05
N THR A 367 -24.27 9.83 0.18
CA THR A 367 -23.91 11.16 -0.36
C THR A 367 -22.83 10.99 -1.43
N MET A 368 -23.07 11.52 -2.63
CA MET A 368 -22.04 11.58 -3.67
C MET A 368 -20.96 12.61 -3.29
N VAL A 369 -19.70 12.19 -3.31
CA VAL A 369 -18.54 13.02 -2.93
C VAL A 369 -17.37 12.85 -3.90
N TYR A 370 -16.56 13.90 -4.04
CA TYR A 370 -15.54 14.06 -5.07
C TYR A 370 -14.18 14.49 -4.49
N SER A 371 -13.09 14.18 -5.21
CA SER A 371 -11.74 14.68 -4.95
C SER A 371 -10.91 14.80 -6.24
N LEU A 372 -9.82 15.58 -6.19
CA LEU A 372 -8.76 15.61 -7.23
C LEU A 372 -7.52 14.78 -6.83
N ASP A 373 -7.55 14.17 -5.65
CA ASP A 373 -6.55 13.21 -5.17
C ASP A 373 -7.29 11.94 -4.73
N GLU A 374 -6.94 10.79 -5.33
CA GLU A 374 -7.48 9.46 -5.00
C GLU A 374 -7.44 9.15 -3.49
N ASN A 375 -6.45 9.69 -2.78
CA ASN A 375 -6.19 9.46 -1.36
C ASN A 375 -6.53 10.69 -0.48
N GLY A 376 -7.09 11.74 -1.08
CA GLY A 376 -7.35 13.03 -0.46
C GLY A 376 -8.62 13.11 0.40
N GLU A 377 -9.07 14.34 0.68
CA GLU A 377 -10.35 14.58 1.33
C GLU A 377 -11.46 14.64 0.27
N PHE A 378 -12.45 13.75 0.39
CA PHE A 378 -13.63 13.71 -0.47
C PHE A 378 -14.73 14.62 0.09
N THR A 379 -15.32 15.48 -0.74
CA THR A 379 -16.36 16.43 -0.33
C THR A 379 -17.52 16.45 -1.31
N SER A 380 -18.70 16.94 -0.89
CA SER A 380 -19.85 17.07 -1.79
C SER A 380 -19.80 18.30 -2.72
N ALA A 381 -18.66 19.02 -2.77
CA ALA A 381 -18.46 20.12 -3.70
C ALA A 381 -17.95 19.58 -5.05
N ILE A 382 -18.44 20.15 -6.15
CA ILE A 382 -17.97 19.80 -7.50
C ILE A 382 -16.55 20.35 -7.67
N PRO A 383 -15.55 19.53 -8.04
CA PRO A 383 -14.19 20.01 -8.24
C PRO A 383 -14.08 20.99 -9.42
N THR A 384 -13.20 21.97 -9.29
CA THR A 384 -12.95 22.99 -10.32
C THR A 384 -11.51 22.97 -10.80
N GLY A 385 -11.30 23.20 -12.10
CA GLY A 385 -9.99 23.46 -12.71
C GLY A 385 -9.89 24.90 -13.20
N THR A 386 -8.67 25.44 -13.30
CA THR A 386 -8.41 26.82 -13.77
C THR A 386 -7.53 26.87 -15.01
N ALA A 387 -6.47 26.06 -15.04
CA ALA A 387 -5.53 25.97 -16.16
C ALA A 387 -6.00 24.98 -17.24
N SER A 388 -5.47 25.06 -18.46
CA SER A 388 -5.67 24.00 -19.44
C SER A 388 -4.96 22.69 -19.06
N GLY A 389 -5.50 21.56 -19.52
CA GLY A 389 -5.03 20.22 -19.23
C GLY A 389 -6.14 19.19 -19.02
N THR A 390 -5.75 17.95 -18.74
CA THR A 390 -6.65 16.85 -18.34
C THR A 390 -6.67 16.73 -16.82
N TYR A 391 -7.86 16.59 -16.25
CA TYR A 391 -8.11 16.47 -14.82
C TYR A 391 -8.78 15.13 -14.51
N THR A 392 -8.19 14.32 -13.65
CA THR A 392 -8.84 13.12 -13.12
C THR A 392 -9.67 13.50 -11.90
N VAL A 393 -11.00 13.40 -12.03
CA VAL A 393 -11.93 13.61 -10.92
C VAL A 393 -12.29 12.25 -10.31
N TYR A 394 -11.87 12.05 -9.07
CA TYR A 394 -12.21 10.87 -8.27
C TYR A 394 -13.56 11.09 -7.59
N TYR A 395 -14.38 10.04 -7.50
CA TYR A 395 -15.69 10.08 -6.86
C TYR A 395 -16.01 8.78 -6.12
N MET A 396 -16.89 8.88 -5.13
CA MET A 396 -17.49 7.74 -4.43
C MET A 396 -18.83 8.12 -3.81
N VAL A 397 -19.63 7.12 -3.45
CA VAL A 397 -20.74 7.31 -2.51
C VAL A 397 -20.21 7.10 -1.09
N GLN A 398 -20.30 8.13 -0.26
CA GLN A 398 -20.22 7.96 1.19
C GLN A 398 -21.54 7.36 1.68
N GLY A 399 -21.48 6.15 2.23
CA GLY A 399 -22.66 5.37 2.63
C GLY A 399 -23.41 5.95 3.82
N ASN A 400 -24.56 5.37 4.13
CA ASN A 400 -25.45 5.82 5.20
C ASN A 400 -25.62 4.78 6.33
N ALA A 401 -26.73 4.81 7.06
CA ALA A 401 -26.99 3.83 8.12
C ALA A 401 -27.20 2.41 7.58
N THR A 402 -27.79 2.26 6.39
CA THR A 402 -28.15 0.96 5.76
C THR A 402 -27.27 0.63 4.55
N HIS A 403 -26.21 1.39 4.28
CA HIS A 403 -25.29 1.13 3.17
C HIS A 403 -23.82 1.33 3.55
N PHE A 404 -22.93 0.57 2.93
CA PHE A 404 -21.48 0.78 2.99
C PHE A 404 -21.04 1.89 2.02
N ASP A 405 -19.91 2.53 2.32
CA ASP A 405 -19.19 3.37 1.36
C ASP A 405 -18.89 2.58 0.07
N SER A 406 -19.04 3.21 -1.11
CA SER A 406 -18.65 2.56 -2.37
C SER A 406 -17.14 2.47 -2.52
N SER A 407 -16.66 1.65 -3.46
CA SER A 407 -15.31 1.83 -4.00
C SER A 407 -15.15 3.23 -4.60
N VAL A 408 -13.94 3.77 -4.54
CA VAL A 408 -13.56 4.96 -5.32
C VAL A 408 -13.52 4.60 -6.80
N ALA A 409 -14.04 5.49 -7.64
CA ALA A 409 -13.94 5.46 -9.09
C ALA A 409 -13.48 6.82 -9.60
N SER A 410 -13.25 6.97 -10.91
CA SER A 410 -12.78 8.21 -11.51
C SER A 410 -13.39 8.49 -12.88
N VAL A 411 -13.39 9.76 -13.28
CA VAL A 411 -13.73 10.23 -14.63
C VAL A 411 -12.73 11.30 -15.07
N GLU A 412 -12.40 11.35 -16.36
CA GLU A 412 -11.52 12.39 -16.91
C GLU A 412 -12.34 13.58 -17.40
N ALA A 413 -11.91 14.79 -17.05
CA ALA A 413 -12.40 16.06 -17.56
C ALA A 413 -11.25 16.79 -18.29
N THR A 414 -11.56 17.69 -19.22
CA THR A 414 -10.55 18.44 -19.97
C THR A 414 -10.88 19.93 -20.04
N ILE A 415 -9.85 20.76 -19.87
CA ILE A 415 -9.88 22.19 -20.20
C ILE A 415 -8.91 22.37 -21.36
N SER A 416 -9.41 22.59 -22.57
CA SER A 416 -8.59 22.78 -23.76
C SER A 416 -7.90 24.16 -23.74
N PRO A 417 -6.64 24.29 -24.20
CA PRO A 417 -6.00 25.60 -24.34
C PRO A 417 -6.81 26.55 -25.21
N LEU A 418 -6.88 27.83 -24.82
CA LEU A 418 -7.48 28.88 -25.63
C LEU A 418 -6.40 29.50 -26.52
N MET A 419 -6.46 29.25 -27.83
CA MET A 419 -5.57 29.90 -28.79
C MET A 419 -6.00 31.35 -29.04
N VAL A 420 -5.06 32.28 -28.93
CA VAL A 420 -5.29 33.73 -29.07
C VAL A 420 -4.26 34.37 -30.01
N PRO A 421 -4.60 35.46 -30.73
CA PRO A 421 -3.67 36.14 -31.61
C PRO A 421 -2.60 36.93 -30.83
N VAL A 422 -1.42 37.04 -31.43
CA VAL A 422 -0.45 38.09 -31.12
C VAL A 422 -0.26 38.95 -32.37
N SER A 423 -0.33 40.26 -32.20
CA SER A 423 -0.14 41.26 -33.24
C SER A 423 1.03 42.18 -32.95
N ILE A 424 1.72 42.62 -34.00
CA ILE A 424 2.72 43.69 -33.98
C ILE A 424 2.27 44.80 -34.93
N ASP A 425 2.08 46.01 -34.40
CA ASP A 425 1.62 47.20 -35.12
C ASP A 425 0.36 46.95 -35.99
N GLY A 426 -0.62 46.21 -35.44
CA GLY A 426 -1.87 45.82 -36.10
C GLY A 426 -1.74 44.61 -37.04
N ASN A 427 -0.56 44.03 -37.23
CA ASN A 427 -0.32 42.86 -38.06
C ASN A 427 -0.25 41.60 -37.18
N ARG A 428 -1.17 40.65 -37.36
CA ARG A 428 -1.15 39.37 -36.65
C ARG A 428 0.09 38.54 -37.04
N VAL A 429 1.00 38.34 -36.09
CA VAL A 429 2.28 37.62 -36.27
C VAL A 429 2.27 36.19 -35.73
N ALA A 430 1.44 35.88 -34.74
CA ALA A 430 1.33 34.54 -34.16
C ALA A 430 -0.08 34.22 -33.65
N GLU A 431 -0.27 32.95 -33.29
CA GLU A 431 -1.42 32.45 -32.53
C GLU A 431 -0.89 31.39 -31.55
N ILE A 432 -0.99 31.66 -30.25
CA ILE A 432 -0.40 30.86 -29.15
C ILE A 432 -1.44 30.63 -28.04
N SER A 433 -1.14 29.81 -27.03
CA SER A 433 -2.05 29.66 -25.89
C SER A 433 -2.14 30.94 -25.07
N ALA A 434 -3.34 31.27 -24.59
CA ALA A 434 -3.59 32.37 -23.65
C ALA A 434 -2.80 32.24 -22.32
N GLU A 435 -2.31 31.03 -22.01
CA GLU A 435 -1.49 30.73 -20.83
C GLU A 435 0.03 30.77 -21.12
N GLU A 436 0.44 30.96 -22.39
CA GLU A 436 1.83 31.04 -22.81
C GLU A 436 2.29 32.49 -23.00
N ALA A 437 3.57 32.75 -22.71
CA ALA A 437 4.22 34.00 -23.05
C ALA A 437 4.68 33.98 -24.52
N TYR A 438 4.52 35.11 -25.22
CA TYR A 438 5.05 35.24 -26.58
C TYR A 438 6.57 35.44 -26.53
N ALA A 439 7.32 34.62 -27.29
CA ALA A 439 8.77 34.75 -27.36
C ALA A 439 9.17 36.07 -28.03
N GLN A 440 10.04 36.84 -27.38
CA GLN A 440 10.51 38.13 -27.88
C GLN A 440 11.21 37.97 -29.23
N PRO A 441 10.75 38.64 -30.31
CA PRO A 441 11.43 38.62 -31.60
C PRO A 441 12.68 39.53 -31.57
N GLU A 442 13.58 39.30 -32.53
CA GLU A 442 14.75 40.17 -32.75
C GLU A 442 14.31 41.62 -33.01
N ALA A 443 15.15 42.58 -32.61
CA ALA A 443 14.88 44.00 -32.81
C ALA A 443 14.78 44.33 -34.32
N PRO A 444 13.66 44.87 -34.82
CA PRO A 444 13.53 45.24 -36.22
C PRO A 444 14.43 46.42 -36.57
N THR A 445 14.81 46.55 -37.84
CA THR A 445 15.57 47.69 -38.38
C THR A 445 14.73 48.51 -39.35
N ARG A 446 14.99 49.83 -39.42
CA ARG A 446 14.24 50.77 -40.26
C ARG A 446 15.09 51.99 -40.61
N TYR A 447 15.47 52.14 -41.87
CA TYR A 447 16.27 53.28 -42.34
C TYR A 447 15.63 54.63 -41.95
N GLY A 448 16.46 55.54 -41.42
CA GLY A 448 16.09 56.83 -40.82
C GLY A 448 15.63 56.78 -39.36
N TYR A 449 15.63 55.60 -38.71
CA TYR A 449 15.10 55.41 -37.36
C TYR A 449 15.90 54.39 -36.55
N ASP A 450 16.07 54.64 -35.27
CA ASP A 450 16.61 53.69 -34.30
C ASP A 450 15.46 53.00 -33.54
N PHE A 451 15.68 51.75 -33.10
CA PHE A 451 14.65 50.94 -32.46
C PHE A 451 14.62 51.18 -30.95
N ALA A 452 13.57 51.87 -30.50
CA ALA A 452 13.46 52.38 -29.13
C ALA A 452 12.59 51.50 -28.20
N GLY A 453 12.25 50.28 -28.62
CA GLY A 453 11.65 49.25 -27.76
C GLY A 453 10.25 48.75 -28.18
N TRP A 454 9.80 47.72 -27.46
CA TRP A 454 8.49 47.08 -27.60
C TRP A 454 7.53 47.55 -26.51
N TYR A 455 6.32 47.95 -26.86
CA TYR A 455 5.36 48.52 -25.92
C TYR A 455 3.99 47.80 -26.00
N ALA A 456 3.32 47.60 -24.87
CA ALA A 456 1.91 47.16 -24.81
C ALA A 456 0.92 48.30 -25.17
N ASP A 457 1.51 49.47 -25.42
CA ASP A 457 1.02 50.83 -25.51
C ASP A 457 0.98 51.59 -26.85
N SER A 458 -0.20 51.96 -27.34
CA SER A 458 -0.47 53.06 -28.31
C SER A 458 0.42 54.31 -28.28
N ARG A 459 0.80 54.69 -27.06
CA ARG A 459 1.44 55.95 -26.70
C ARG A 459 2.86 55.72 -26.19
N TYR A 460 3.33 54.47 -26.24
CA TYR A 460 4.63 54.03 -25.73
C TYR A 460 4.84 54.38 -24.24
N THR A 461 3.80 54.26 -23.41
CA THR A 461 3.88 54.52 -21.96
C THR A 461 4.14 53.28 -21.11
N THR A 462 3.93 52.08 -21.67
CA THR A 462 4.08 50.78 -21.00
C THR A 462 4.90 49.84 -21.88
N GLU A 463 6.10 49.47 -21.45
CA GLU A 463 6.92 48.45 -22.13
C GLU A 463 6.22 47.09 -22.12
N TYR A 464 6.44 46.27 -23.14
CA TYR A 464 5.84 44.94 -23.25
C TYR A 464 6.69 43.88 -22.53
N ASP A 465 6.13 43.25 -21.50
CA ASP A 465 6.79 42.17 -20.74
C ASP A 465 6.57 40.81 -21.41
N PHE A 466 7.55 40.38 -22.22
CA PHE A 466 7.58 39.06 -22.86
C PHE A 466 7.75 37.87 -21.89
N THR A 467 7.78 38.09 -20.56
CA THR A 467 7.75 37.00 -19.56
C THR A 467 6.34 36.67 -19.07
N GLN A 468 5.33 37.51 -19.33
CA GLN A 468 3.94 37.24 -18.94
C GLN A 468 3.17 36.46 -20.02
N PRO A 469 2.19 35.63 -19.65
CA PRO A 469 1.21 35.08 -20.57
C PRO A 469 0.46 36.16 -21.34
N VAL A 470 0.17 35.93 -22.62
CA VAL A 470 -0.58 36.88 -23.47
C VAL A 470 -2.04 37.07 -23.03
N GLY A 471 -2.58 36.12 -22.25
CA GLY A 471 -3.92 36.21 -21.65
C GLY A 471 -5.06 35.98 -22.64
N ILE A 472 -6.28 35.88 -22.10
CA ILE A 472 -7.49 35.46 -22.85
C ILE A 472 -7.93 36.40 -23.98
N ASN A 473 -7.36 37.61 -24.06
CA ASN A 473 -7.66 38.59 -25.11
C ASN A 473 -6.61 38.59 -26.25
N GLY A 474 -5.51 37.85 -26.10
CA GLY A 474 -4.33 38.00 -26.95
C GLY A 474 -3.55 39.29 -26.65
N ALA A 475 -2.48 39.50 -27.41
CA ALA A 475 -1.57 40.63 -27.24
C ALA A 475 -1.46 41.49 -28.51
N GLU A 476 -1.42 42.82 -28.32
CA GLU A 476 -1.10 43.81 -29.35
C GLU A 476 0.16 44.55 -28.89
N ILE A 477 1.21 44.53 -29.70
CA ILE A 477 2.54 45.04 -29.37
C ILE A 477 2.91 46.14 -30.38
N PHE A 478 3.41 47.26 -29.89
CA PHE A 478 3.75 48.42 -30.70
C PHE A 478 5.27 48.63 -30.76
N THR A 479 5.80 48.90 -31.96
CA THR A 479 7.22 49.24 -32.13
C THR A 479 7.44 50.75 -31.95
N LYS A 480 8.28 51.12 -30.96
CA LYS A 480 8.70 52.51 -30.80
C LYS A 480 9.94 52.77 -31.65
N TRP A 481 9.93 53.90 -32.34
CA TRP A 481 11.02 54.35 -33.20
C TRP A 481 11.42 55.78 -32.85
N GLU A 482 12.72 56.07 -32.83
CA GLU A 482 13.25 57.42 -32.68
C GLU A 482 13.98 57.81 -33.97
N THR A 483 13.66 58.97 -34.54
CA THR A 483 14.20 59.41 -35.84
C THR A 483 15.66 59.79 -35.70
N VAL A 484 16.52 59.23 -36.54
CA VAL A 484 17.96 59.55 -36.59
C VAL A 484 18.17 60.81 -37.43
N SER A 485 18.97 61.75 -36.92
CA SER A 485 19.56 62.84 -37.70
C SER A 485 21.02 63.04 -37.33
N TYR A 486 21.80 63.49 -38.31
CA TYR A 486 23.22 63.83 -38.18
C TYR A 486 23.38 65.32 -38.46
N ASP A 487 23.81 66.06 -37.43
CA ASP A 487 23.85 67.51 -37.44
C ASP A 487 25.28 68.01 -37.20
N PHE A 488 25.70 69.04 -37.94
CA PHE A 488 27.01 69.69 -37.73
C PHE A 488 26.99 70.55 -36.47
N VAL A 489 27.93 70.29 -35.56
CA VAL A 489 28.00 70.95 -34.25
C VAL A 489 29.20 71.89 -34.16
N GLY A 490 28.92 73.14 -33.81
CA GLY A 490 29.91 74.21 -33.70
C GLY A 490 30.27 74.88 -35.02
N ALA A 491 31.32 75.69 -35.01
CA ALA A 491 31.95 76.26 -36.20
C ALA A 491 33.23 75.46 -36.51
N PRO A 492 33.59 75.27 -37.80
CA PRO A 492 34.76 74.48 -38.15
C PRO A 492 36.06 75.16 -37.67
N LEU A 493 36.99 74.33 -37.17
CA LEU A 493 38.23 74.75 -36.54
C LEU A 493 39.40 74.60 -37.51
N ALA A 494 40.05 75.71 -37.87
CA ALA A 494 41.26 75.69 -38.67
C ALA A 494 42.51 75.48 -37.79
N SER A 495 43.43 74.65 -38.26
CA SER A 495 44.72 74.34 -37.62
C SER A 495 45.84 74.27 -38.67
N GLU A 496 47.07 73.95 -38.24
CA GLU A 496 48.17 73.63 -39.18
C GLU A 496 47.93 72.28 -39.90
N ASP A 497 47.15 71.37 -39.30
CA ASP A 497 46.84 70.05 -39.84
C ASP A 497 45.70 70.07 -40.89
N GLY A 498 44.83 71.08 -40.84
CA GLY A 498 43.69 71.18 -41.76
C GLY A 498 42.47 71.95 -41.21
N LEU A 499 41.29 71.62 -41.73
CA LEU A 499 40.00 72.18 -41.30
C LEU A 499 39.11 71.10 -40.69
N THR A 500 38.84 71.22 -39.38
CA THR A 500 38.08 70.23 -38.60
C THR A 500 36.61 70.61 -38.44
N PHE A 501 35.74 69.63 -38.65
CA PHE A 501 34.29 69.68 -38.42
C PHE A 501 33.90 68.61 -37.39
N THR A 502 32.77 68.81 -36.70
CA THR A 502 32.15 67.78 -35.85
C THR A 502 30.73 67.54 -36.32
N VAL A 503 30.33 66.27 -36.46
CA VAL A 503 28.94 65.85 -36.65
C VAL A 503 28.53 64.91 -35.53
N GLU A 504 27.38 65.20 -34.92
CA GLU A 504 26.79 64.44 -33.81
C GLU A 504 25.46 63.80 -34.25
N ARG A 505 25.16 62.61 -33.72
CA ARG A 505 23.88 61.91 -33.91
C ARG A 505 22.91 62.33 -32.80
N ASN A 506 21.70 62.71 -33.19
CA ASN A 506 20.71 63.34 -32.33
C ASN A 506 20.22 62.52 -31.12
N ILE A 507 20.53 61.22 -31.03
CA ILE A 507 20.08 60.29 -29.98
C ILE A 507 21.22 59.72 -29.10
N ASN A 508 22.35 60.43 -29.02
CA ASN A 508 23.47 60.21 -28.08
C ASN A 508 24.44 59.06 -28.47
N GLU A 509 25.67 59.14 -27.94
CA GLU A 509 26.89 58.99 -28.74
C GLU A 509 27.82 57.87 -28.25
N PRO A 510 27.69 56.67 -28.83
CA PRO A 510 28.89 55.89 -29.17
C PRO A 510 28.89 55.30 -30.60
N SER A 511 27.75 55.27 -31.30
CA SER A 511 27.56 54.55 -32.57
C SER A 511 27.71 55.42 -33.83
N THR A 512 27.75 56.74 -33.70
CA THR A 512 27.82 57.69 -34.82
C THR A 512 28.99 57.41 -35.76
N TYR A 513 30.18 57.14 -35.20
CA TYR A 513 31.34 56.78 -36.01
C TYR A 513 31.20 55.41 -36.70
N SER A 514 30.44 54.46 -36.15
CA SER A 514 30.22 53.16 -36.82
C SER A 514 29.24 53.21 -37.99
N HIS A 515 28.41 54.25 -38.08
CA HIS A 515 27.51 54.50 -39.22
C HIS A 515 28.15 55.36 -40.32
N PHE A 516 29.27 56.04 -40.03
CA PHE A 516 29.98 56.88 -40.98
C PHE A 516 30.62 56.05 -42.11
N THR A 517 30.22 56.33 -43.35
CA THR A 517 30.66 55.58 -44.54
C THR A 517 31.64 56.34 -45.44
N GLY A 518 31.68 57.66 -45.38
CA GLY A 518 32.63 58.46 -46.16
C GLY A 518 32.28 59.94 -46.27
N VAL A 519 33.06 60.64 -47.10
CA VAL A 519 32.98 62.10 -47.29
C VAL A 519 32.85 62.41 -48.78
N LYS A 520 32.02 63.41 -49.12
CA LYS A 520 32.10 64.09 -50.42
C LYS A 520 32.41 65.58 -50.26
N VAL A 521 33.13 66.14 -51.23
CA VAL A 521 33.34 67.59 -51.38
C VAL A 521 32.93 68.00 -52.79
N ASP A 522 32.12 69.05 -52.90
CA ASP A 522 31.48 69.50 -54.15
C ASP A 522 30.66 68.41 -54.89
N GLY A 523 30.30 67.32 -54.19
CA GLY A 523 29.57 66.17 -54.73
C GLY A 523 30.46 65.00 -55.20
N GLU A 524 31.78 65.15 -55.21
CA GLU A 524 32.74 64.09 -55.55
C GLU A 524 33.25 63.40 -54.28
N GLU A 525 33.40 62.06 -54.32
CA GLU A 525 33.81 61.25 -53.17
C GLU A 525 35.31 61.39 -52.85
N LEU A 526 35.63 61.57 -51.57
CA LEU A 526 36.97 61.93 -51.12
C LEU A 526 37.76 60.70 -50.63
N SER A 527 38.98 60.50 -51.14
CA SER A 527 39.90 59.47 -50.61
C SER A 527 40.19 59.69 -49.12
N SER A 528 40.29 58.60 -48.36
CA SER A 528 40.71 58.61 -46.96
C SER A 528 42.11 59.19 -46.73
N ASP A 529 42.94 59.32 -47.77
CA ASP A 529 44.26 59.99 -47.65
C ASP A 529 44.13 61.52 -47.47
N ASN A 530 42.98 62.09 -47.81
CA ASN A 530 42.72 63.54 -47.80
C ASN A 530 41.98 64.02 -46.54
N TYR A 531 41.63 63.13 -45.62
CA TYR A 531 41.01 63.49 -44.35
C TYR A 531 41.44 62.57 -43.20
N VAL A 532 41.17 62.99 -41.97
CA VAL A 532 41.23 62.15 -40.77
C VAL A 532 39.88 62.22 -40.08
N ALA A 533 39.26 61.07 -39.81
CA ALA A 533 38.07 60.96 -38.98
C ALA A 533 38.41 60.17 -37.71
N ILE A 534 37.88 60.60 -36.55
CA ILE A 534 38.11 59.93 -35.25
C ILE A 534 36.78 59.64 -34.53
N SER A 535 36.81 58.66 -33.62
CA SER A 535 35.62 58.02 -33.04
C SER A 535 35.05 58.69 -31.79
N GLY A 536 33.77 58.36 -31.52
CA GLY A 536 32.83 59.19 -30.77
C GLY A 536 31.83 59.78 -31.77
N SER A 537 31.53 61.07 -31.63
CA SER A 537 31.03 61.91 -32.72
C SER A 537 31.96 61.82 -33.93
N VAL A 538 31.48 62.07 -35.15
CA VAL A 538 32.37 62.13 -36.33
C VAL A 538 33.10 63.47 -36.33
N ILE A 539 34.29 63.48 -35.74
CA ILE A 539 35.22 64.61 -35.83
C ILE A 539 36.08 64.38 -37.09
N LEU A 540 35.81 65.18 -38.13
CA LEU A 540 36.41 65.09 -39.46
C LEU A 540 37.36 66.27 -39.70
N THR A 541 38.65 66.02 -39.88
CA THR A 541 39.62 67.01 -40.37
C THR A 541 39.88 66.79 -41.86
N LEU A 542 39.57 67.77 -42.70
CA LEU A 542 40.06 67.81 -44.09
C LEU A 542 41.53 68.24 -44.08
N ASN A 543 42.43 67.39 -44.60
CA ASN A 543 43.87 67.56 -44.47
C ASN A 543 44.37 68.84 -45.17
N ALA A 544 45.37 69.52 -44.59
CA ALA A 544 45.87 70.80 -45.10
C ALA A 544 46.31 70.75 -46.58
N ASP A 545 46.97 69.69 -47.03
CA ASP A 545 47.37 69.53 -48.44
C ASP A 545 46.16 69.42 -49.39
N TYR A 546 45.08 68.76 -48.95
CA TYR A 546 43.83 68.71 -49.72
C TYR A 546 43.14 70.08 -49.74
N MET A 547 43.07 70.76 -48.60
CA MET A 547 42.53 72.14 -48.51
C MET A 547 43.29 73.13 -49.40
N ASN A 548 44.61 72.96 -49.55
CA ASN A 548 45.45 73.74 -50.46
C ASN A 548 45.26 73.39 -51.96
N SER A 549 44.64 72.24 -52.27
CA SER A 549 44.35 71.83 -53.65
C SER A 549 43.03 72.40 -54.20
N LEU A 550 42.13 72.83 -53.31
CA LEU A 550 40.85 73.42 -53.65
C LEU A 550 41.00 74.82 -54.25
N SER A 551 40.07 75.18 -55.13
CA SER A 551 40.00 76.52 -55.72
C SER A 551 39.47 77.56 -54.71
N ASN A 552 39.71 78.86 -54.92
CA ASN A 552 39.07 79.90 -54.11
C ASN A 552 37.55 79.95 -54.40
N GLY A 553 36.72 79.62 -53.41
CA GLY A 553 35.27 79.56 -53.55
C GLY A 553 34.56 79.06 -52.29
N THR A 554 33.24 78.94 -52.36
CA THR A 554 32.44 78.19 -51.37
C THR A 554 32.24 76.78 -51.88
N HIS A 555 32.60 75.80 -51.04
CA HIS A 555 32.54 74.37 -51.31
C HIS A 555 31.44 73.72 -50.48
N SER A 556 30.84 72.65 -51.00
CA SER A 556 29.97 71.80 -50.18
C SER A 556 30.77 70.68 -49.51
N LEU A 557 30.32 70.27 -48.33
CA LEU A 557 30.82 69.11 -47.59
C LEU A 557 29.62 68.22 -47.25
N GLU A 558 29.72 66.93 -47.56
CA GLU A 558 28.74 65.90 -47.23
C GLU A 558 29.44 64.79 -46.44
N LEU A 559 28.89 64.39 -45.29
CA LEU A 559 29.28 63.18 -44.57
C LEU A 559 28.17 62.15 -44.73
N MET A 560 28.54 60.98 -45.24
CA MET A 560 27.61 59.90 -45.58
C MET A 560 27.44 58.93 -44.42
N PHE A 561 26.21 58.45 -44.21
CA PHE A 561 25.84 57.50 -43.16
C PHE A 561 25.03 56.34 -43.74
N ASP A 562 25.08 55.15 -43.13
CA ASP A 562 24.35 53.97 -43.61
C ASP A 562 22.94 53.77 -43.01
N ASP A 563 22.63 54.47 -41.91
CA ASP A 563 21.36 54.36 -41.18
C ASP A 563 20.39 55.55 -41.40
N ALA A 564 20.86 56.69 -41.90
CA ALA A 564 20.04 57.89 -42.16
C ALA A 564 20.59 58.77 -43.31
N ASP A 565 19.93 59.90 -43.59
CA ASP A 565 20.35 60.87 -44.61
C ASP A 565 21.72 61.52 -44.27
N SER A 566 22.51 61.84 -45.30
CA SER A 566 23.83 62.48 -45.17
C SER A 566 23.76 63.86 -44.49
N ALA A 567 24.67 64.13 -43.55
CA ALA A 567 24.87 65.48 -43.01
C ALA A 567 25.53 66.37 -44.07
N THR A 568 25.02 67.59 -44.30
CA THR A 568 25.60 68.54 -45.27
C THR A 568 25.88 69.92 -44.68
N THR A 569 26.96 70.54 -45.13
CA THR A 569 27.33 71.93 -44.81
C THR A 569 28.12 72.57 -45.94
N THR A 570 28.55 73.82 -45.76
CA THR A 570 29.47 74.51 -46.69
C THR A 570 30.63 75.16 -45.95
N PHE A 571 31.77 75.28 -46.62
CA PHE A 571 32.94 76.01 -46.16
C PHE A 571 33.51 76.88 -47.29
N THR A 572 34.40 77.82 -46.97
CA THR A 572 34.94 78.77 -47.97
C THR A 572 36.46 78.76 -47.95
N VAL A 573 37.05 78.47 -49.10
CA VAL A 573 38.49 78.58 -49.37
C VAL A 573 38.76 79.96 -49.96
N GLY A 574 39.77 80.66 -49.44
CA GLY A 574 40.05 82.04 -49.82
C GLY A 574 41.55 82.34 -49.89
N THR A 575 41.91 83.38 -50.65
CA THR A 575 43.30 83.79 -50.86
C THR A 575 44.01 84.05 -49.54
N ALA A 576 45.08 83.31 -49.27
CA ALA A 576 45.94 83.56 -48.11
C ALA A 576 46.44 85.02 -48.11
N PRO A 577 46.35 85.75 -46.98
CA PRO A 577 46.91 87.10 -46.88
C PRO A 577 48.43 87.04 -47.01
N ALA A 578 49.01 87.99 -47.76
CA ALA A 578 50.44 88.01 -48.03
C ALA A 578 51.26 88.04 -46.73
N ALA A 579 52.21 87.11 -46.60
CA ALA A 579 53.00 86.90 -45.38
C ALA A 579 53.71 88.20 -44.95
N THR A 580 53.32 88.73 -43.79
CA THR A 580 53.85 89.99 -43.27
C THR A 580 55.09 89.74 -42.41
N THR A 581 56.24 89.61 -43.07
CA THR A 581 57.55 89.45 -42.42
C THR A 581 57.82 90.57 -41.43
N THR A 582 57.92 90.25 -40.14
CA THR A 582 58.32 91.20 -39.08
C THR A 582 59.51 90.64 -38.31
N THR A 583 60.62 91.38 -38.33
CA THR A 583 61.93 90.92 -37.80
C THR A 583 62.12 91.26 -36.32
N THR A 584 62.85 90.41 -35.61
CA THR A 584 63.04 90.42 -34.14
C THR A 584 64.07 91.45 -33.61
N THR A 585 63.82 91.94 -32.38
CA THR A 585 64.82 92.47 -31.41
C THR A 585 64.27 92.21 -29.99
N THR A 586 64.79 91.28 -29.16
CA THR A 586 65.93 91.42 -28.20
C THR A 586 65.93 92.73 -27.37
N GLU A 587 66.06 92.75 -26.03
CA GLU A 587 66.13 91.70 -24.97
C GLU A 587 65.59 92.28 -23.61
N THR A 588 65.79 91.83 -22.34
CA THR A 588 66.79 90.96 -21.67
C THR A 588 66.24 90.33 -20.34
N THR A 589 66.44 89.01 -20.14
CA THR A 589 67.07 88.28 -19.01
C THR A 589 67.32 89.00 -17.63
N PRO A 590 67.29 88.34 -16.43
CA PRO A 590 66.68 87.05 -15.97
C PRO A 590 65.95 87.07 -14.59
N THR A 591 65.26 85.97 -14.23
CA THR A 591 65.43 85.10 -13.01
C THR A 591 64.14 84.34 -12.68
N ALA A 592 64.23 83.08 -12.20
CA ALA A 592 63.10 82.16 -12.09
C ALA A 592 62.88 81.56 -10.67
N THR A 593 61.64 81.15 -10.39
CA THR A 593 61.17 80.04 -9.51
C THR A 593 59.63 80.01 -9.63
N VAL A 594 58.84 78.97 -9.93
CA VAL A 594 58.89 77.56 -10.40
C VAL A 594 57.73 76.82 -9.70
N LEU A 595 57.18 75.77 -10.35
CA LEU A 595 56.07 74.83 -9.99
C LEU A 595 54.76 75.10 -10.77
N GLY A 596 54.24 74.23 -11.67
CA GLY A 596 54.76 72.96 -12.25
C GLY A 596 53.79 71.77 -12.11
N VAL A 597 53.71 70.75 -13.00
CA VAL A 597 54.33 70.43 -14.31
C VAL A 597 53.33 69.57 -15.16
N GLN A 598 53.64 69.33 -16.44
CA GLN A 598 52.82 68.75 -17.53
C GLN A 598 52.64 67.21 -17.56
N ARG A 599 51.64 66.79 -18.37
CA ARG A 599 51.61 65.75 -19.45
C ARG A 599 52.68 64.62 -19.50
N ALA A 600 52.23 63.42 -19.89
CA ALA A 600 53.04 62.23 -20.24
C ALA A 600 53.84 62.35 -21.56
N PRO A 601 54.71 61.38 -21.90
CA PRO A 601 54.41 60.48 -23.04
C PRO A 601 54.87 59.00 -22.86
N GLU A 602 54.86 58.23 -23.96
CA GLU A 602 54.92 56.75 -24.05
C GLU A 602 56.34 56.11 -24.09
N THR A 603 56.43 54.78 -23.90
CA THR A 603 57.07 53.84 -24.86
C THR A 603 56.79 52.34 -24.54
N THR A 604 57.01 51.48 -25.54
CA THR A 604 56.76 50.02 -25.66
C THR A 604 57.92 49.12 -25.12
N PRO A 605 57.91 47.76 -25.18
CA PRO A 605 56.85 46.74 -25.36
C PRO A 605 56.96 45.48 -24.41
N SER A 606 56.11 44.47 -24.63
CA SER A 606 56.34 42.98 -24.61
C SER A 606 57.01 42.20 -23.44
N GLU A 607 56.38 41.06 -23.15
CA GLU A 607 56.93 39.72 -22.81
C GLU A 607 57.49 39.33 -21.41
N GLU A 608 56.84 38.28 -20.87
CA GLU A 608 57.34 37.05 -20.23
C GLU A 608 58.22 36.98 -18.94
N THR A 609 57.76 36.06 -18.08
CA THR A 609 58.52 35.08 -17.25
C THR A 609 59.34 35.49 -16.02
N THR A 610 58.87 35.00 -14.85
CA THR A 610 59.65 34.28 -13.80
C THR A 610 60.82 35.00 -13.07
N THR A 611 61.25 34.67 -11.84
CA THR A 611 60.82 33.72 -10.79
C THR A 611 61.39 34.17 -9.45
N THR A 612 60.79 33.76 -8.34
CA THR A 612 61.42 33.19 -7.11
C THR A 612 60.26 32.79 -6.18
N GLU A 613 60.19 31.58 -5.60
CA GLU A 613 61.01 31.03 -4.50
C GLU A 613 60.95 31.90 -3.22
N ALA A 614 60.87 31.37 -1.99
CA ALA A 614 61.02 29.99 -1.50
C ALA A 614 60.41 29.90 -0.07
N SER A 615 60.26 28.74 0.61
CA SER A 615 60.12 27.32 0.22
C SER A 615 60.01 26.46 1.50
N LYS A 616 59.46 25.24 1.41
CA LYS A 616 59.78 24.08 2.30
C LYS A 616 59.35 24.22 3.78
N ALA A 617 59.16 23.17 4.58
CA ALA A 617 59.19 21.70 4.38
C ALA A 617 58.46 21.03 5.58
N ASP A 618 58.20 19.72 5.65
CA ASP A 618 57.89 18.62 4.70
C ASP A 618 57.66 17.33 5.53
N ALA A 619 57.32 16.20 4.91
CA ALA A 619 57.49 14.82 5.39
C ALA A 619 56.79 14.36 6.71
N GLU A 620 55.55 13.86 6.56
CA GLU A 620 55.22 12.40 6.61
C GLU A 620 55.92 11.46 7.65
N ALA A 621 55.12 10.67 8.39
CA ALA A 621 55.20 9.18 8.45
C ALA A 621 54.49 8.50 9.66
N THR A 622 53.51 7.65 9.36
CA THR A 622 53.07 6.39 10.03
C THR A 622 53.41 6.05 11.49
N ALA A 623 52.39 5.69 12.29
CA ALA A 623 52.31 4.42 13.05
C ALA A 623 50.91 4.15 13.66
N THR A 624 50.47 2.89 13.67
CA THR A 624 49.30 2.41 14.45
C THR A 624 49.79 1.58 15.64
N PRO A 625 49.02 1.50 16.75
CA PRO A 625 48.61 0.15 17.19
C PRO A 625 47.16 0.06 17.71
N THR A 626 46.40 -0.84 17.07
CA THR A 626 45.58 -1.96 17.59
C THR A 626 44.79 -1.90 18.95
N PRO A 627 43.75 -2.75 19.12
CA PRO A 627 42.70 -2.60 20.15
C PRO A 627 42.93 -3.44 21.42
N THR A 628 42.00 -3.41 22.38
CA THR A 628 41.76 -4.34 23.53
C THR A 628 40.64 -3.73 24.41
N THR A 629 39.66 -4.43 25.03
CA THR A 629 39.38 -5.87 25.25
C THR A 629 37.88 -6.17 25.29
N ALA A 630 37.51 -7.44 25.12
CA ALA A 630 36.41 -8.08 25.85
C ALA A 630 36.89 -9.43 26.44
N PRO A 631 36.58 -9.79 27.71
CA PRO A 631 37.05 -11.04 28.31
C PRO A 631 35.98 -12.16 28.37
N SER A 632 36.14 -13.13 27.46
CA SER A 632 35.99 -14.58 27.61
C SER A 632 35.29 -15.20 28.86
N ASN A 633 34.27 -16.02 28.59
CA ASN A 633 33.96 -17.36 29.13
C ASN A 633 33.90 -17.66 30.65
N THR A 634 32.79 -18.28 31.06
CA THR A 634 32.83 -19.61 31.69
C THR A 634 31.56 -20.41 31.39
N VAL A 635 31.65 -21.74 31.37
CA VAL A 635 30.50 -22.64 31.11
C VAL A 635 29.83 -23.04 32.42
N SER A 636 28.49 -23.11 32.43
CA SER A 636 27.72 -23.84 33.43
C SER A 636 26.62 -24.63 32.74
N THR A 637 26.62 -25.96 32.89
CA THR A 637 25.61 -26.87 32.35
C THR A 637 24.39 -26.93 33.26
N GLY A 638 23.19 -26.73 32.72
CA GLY A 638 21.93 -26.96 33.41
C GLY A 638 20.85 -27.31 32.39
N GLU A 639 20.21 -28.46 32.56
CA GLU A 639 19.17 -28.94 31.65
C GLU A 639 17.86 -28.18 31.87
N ALA A 640 17.41 -27.45 30.85
CA ALA A 640 16.08 -26.85 30.81
C ALA A 640 15.16 -27.73 29.96
N SER A 641 13.99 -28.10 30.50
CA SER A 641 13.07 -29.02 29.84
C SER A 641 12.45 -28.44 28.56
N ASN A 642 11.89 -29.33 27.72
CA ASN A 642 11.37 -28.97 26.38
C ASN A 642 10.33 -27.83 26.38
N ALA A 643 9.63 -27.58 27.50
CA ALA A 643 8.70 -26.47 27.66
C ALA A 643 9.35 -25.09 27.35
N SER A 644 10.60 -24.87 27.78
CA SER A 644 11.28 -23.59 27.58
C SER A 644 11.61 -23.27 26.12
N ARG A 645 11.72 -24.30 25.25
CA ARG A 645 11.99 -24.10 23.81
C ARG A 645 10.77 -23.57 23.06
N ILE A 646 9.57 -23.95 23.49
CA ILE A 646 8.30 -23.48 22.90
C ILE A 646 8.09 -22.00 23.23
N VAL A 647 8.19 -21.64 24.52
CA VAL A 647 8.01 -20.24 24.97
C VAL A 647 9.03 -19.30 24.33
N MET A 648 10.30 -19.71 24.23
CA MET A 648 11.33 -18.85 23.61
C MET A 648 11.18 -18.73 22.09
N GLY A 649 10.62 -19.75 21.41
CA GLY A 649 10.24 -19.65 19.99
C GLY A 649 9.11 -18.65 19.74
N ILE A 650 8.07 -18.66 20.59
CA ILE A 650 6.96 -17.70 20.52
C ILE A 650 7.45 -16.26 20.74
N ILE A 651 8.35 -16.05 21.71
CA ILE A 651 8.94 -14.73 21.98
C ILE A 651 9.83 -14.24 20.81
N LEU A 652 10.57 -15.14 20.15
CA LEU A 652 11.38 -14.78 18.98
C LEU A 652 10.53 -14.45 17.75
N LEU A 653 9.39 -15.11 17.54
CA LEU A 653 8.44 -14.75 16.48
C LEU A 653 7.80 -13.37 16.73
N ALA A 654 7.40 -13.08 17.97
CA ALA A 654 6.89 -11.75 18.35
C ALA A 654 7.95 -10.65 18.17
N ALA A 655 9.21 -10.92 18.50
CA ALA A 655 10.32 -9.98 18.27
C ALA A 655 10.61 -9.77 16.78
N GLY A 656 10.56 -10.84 15.97
CA GLY A 656 10.78 -10.78 14.52
C GLY A 656 9.79 -9.86 13.80
N ALA A 657 8.50 -9.95 14.15
CA ALA A 657 7.47 -9.06 13.61
C ALA A 657 7.76 -7.57 13.90
N VAL A 658 8.14 -7.24 15.14
CA VAL A 658 8.43 -5.86 15.56
C VAL A 658 9.69 -5.29 14.89
N VAL A 659 10.66 -6.14 14.53
CA VAL A 659 11.84 -5.72 13.75
C VAL A 659 11.50 -5.52 12.27
N ALA A 660 10.69 -6.39 11.67
CA ALA A 660 10.25 -6.26 10.28
C ALA A 660 9.52 -4.93 10.02
N SER A 661 8.62 -4.52 10.92
CA SER A 661 7.91 -3.24 10.84
C SER A 661 8.81 -1.99 10.92
N ARG A 662 10.07 -2.13 11.36
CA ARG A 662 11.07 -1.04 11.37
C ARG A 662 11.98 -1.02 10.15
N TYR A 663 12.04 -2.09 9.36
CA TYR A 663 12.92 -2.17 8.18
C TYR A 663 12.25 -1.67 6.89
N MET A 664 10.93 -1.85 6.74
CA MET A 664 10.19 -1.40 5.54
C MET A 664 9.94 0.11 5.44
N VAL A 665 10.47 0.92 6.38
CA VAL A 665 10.37 2.40 6.36
C VAL A 665 11.72 3.06 6.05
N ARG A 666 12.73 2.29 5.59
CA ARG A 666 14.09 2.85 5.40
C ARG A 666 14.89 2.33 4.19
N THR A 667 14.24 2.17 3.04
CA THR A 667 14.90 1.96 1.72
C THR A 667 14.08 2.54 0.55
N LYS A 668 13.82 3.86 0.53
CA LYS A 668 13.44 4.57 -0.71
C LYS A 668 13.94 6.01 -0.83
N GLU A 669 14.94 6.37 -0.03
CA GLU A 669 15.95 7.38 -0.36
C GLU A 669 17.30 6.66 -0.43
N GLU A 670 18.28 7.21 -1.16
CA GLU A 670 19.54 6.56 -1.58
C GLU A 670 19.45 5.51 -2.70
N ARG A 671 19.08 5.97 -3.90
CA ARG A 671 19.95 5.88 -5.09
C ARG A 671 19.62 7.00 -6.08
N LYS A 672 20.63 7.41 -6.85
CA LYS A 672 20.50 8.27 -8.03
C LYS A 672 19.97 7.45 -9.21
#